data_AF-A0A9P2ZZH5-F1
#
_entry.id   AF-A0A9P2ZZH5-F1
#
_cell.length_a   1.000
_cell.length_b   1.000
_cell.length_c   1.000
_cell.angle_alpha   90.00
_cell.angle_beta   90.00
_cell.angle_gamma   90.00
#
_symmetry.space_group_name_H-M   'P 1'
#
loop_
_entity.id
_entity.type
_entity.pdbx_description
1 polymer ?
#
loop_
_entity_poly.entity_id
_entity_poly.type
_entity_poly.pdbx_seq_one_letter_code
_entity_poly.pdbx_strand_id
1 'polypeptide(L)'
;MESLGNRGPVVFVVTLVLIIFATVFTVLRLMSKWGVTRKATSDDFVAIVAWVFAVGVAVSIMIGTQVGLGAPDSEILPQWYNPLRRCAYAFTILYNPALMTTRTTILILYHHIAAAHPFLRYASLCTMALINIAGIVLTFLNIFQCHPISAAFSEVDGTCIDIVSLYFASAPINALTDLAILLLPLPILTTLRIEFREKVIVVATFMIGGFATLVDVVRIFYLQEPLKEERQIDMSRPITPTKRPANFSYYASFSLMWLSVEVSVGIMCCCVLVLKPLVMRVMPKLLGGHHGHPLPTGTPESHRRSDISSDPRFLNAVQIGVVPGSPLSASSITQMDLPISPRTSGLGRIDSPVSTRPPTLSSIPQQPGNDDEGGTMDFFDMLASETPSEDPHSPLPPFQSTQSRGTSAPRPSTIPSDRRDDLQNVSSQMPPQAFFDFVNVKSKVPLTQLSAKEAWWPIMFVSTLFFLWGFAYGLLGTLNIEIQTLLGYNPSRTIALRDAYWAAYFFGPLVVGYWVLKREGFKATFMAGLAIYAAGAMSFWPSSVLRSYPGFFISNFIIALGLACLEVAANPFIALAGPGELSEARLNFAQGIQAIGSVVSPMVAQEALFSGVDQEDLFRIQWCYLAVGLFVVFLAVVFFYVPLSEAGDEDLEVMALQRLLHAGLDKDDRAFGVGARHLVLWSGVCVMWIYVGTQEVVSYFWTPLVQHIRPGSDPFWDLAICHGVFAFGRFLAAGLAYIGIPPRIMIGVFIFGAFLTSLLAMLLPQGPAALAMLILVLFFESAIFPTLFAMILRGQGKHTKFASTATTMAISGGAVWPSVAYGIDREHMGNSRYSLLVIAVLYAVCILWPALLSSTRVLRRWVDPRWSKQRVGDGVGTVGPGLAGAWAGEAFSCPPRGDA
;
A
#
# COMPACT_ATOMS: atom_id res chain seq x y z
N MET A 1 -14.84 -29.17 -39.60
CA MET A 1 -14.21 -29.67 -38.36
C MET A 1 -12.77 -29.98 -38.69
N GLU A 2 -11.81 -29.33 -38.03
CA GLU A 2 -10.42 -29.77 -38.05
C GLU A 2 -10.29 -31.03 -37.17
N SER A 3 -9.41 -31.97 -37.52
CA SER A 3 -9.11 -33.11 -36.66
C SER A 3 -8.20 -32.67 -35.50
N LEU A 4 -8.72 -32.71 -34.29
CA LEU A 4 -8.02 -32.31 -33.05
C LEU A 4 -6.88 -33.29 -32.73
N GLY A 5 -5.70 -33.06 -33.32
CA GLY A 5 -4.54 -33.93 -33.16
C GLY A 5 -4.06 -34.06 -31.71
N ASN A 6 -3.96 -35.31 -31.23
CA ASN A 6 -3.61 -35.68 -29.86
C ASN A 6 -2.36 -34.94 -29.32
N ARG A 7 -2.52 -34.22 -28.20
CA ARG A 7 -1.51 -33.38 -27.55
C ARG A 7 -0.70 -34.09 -26.45
N GLY A 8 -1.08 -35.30 -26.06
CA GLY A 8 -0.43 -36.08 -24.99
C GLY A 8 1.10 -36.18 -25.09
N PRO A 9 1.69 -36.43 -26.28
CA PRO A 9 3.16 -36.47 -26.45
C PRO A 9 3.85 -35.14 -26.12
N VAL A 10 3.25 -34.00 -26.50
CA VAL A 10 3.81 -32.67 -26.23
C VAL A 10 3.77 -32.39 -24.72
N VAL A 11 2.64 -32.66 -24.08
CA VAL A 11 2.44 -32.51 -22.62
C VAL A 11 3.44 -33.36 -21.83
N PHE A 12 3.68 -34.60 -22.27
CA PHE A 12 4.67 -35.49 -21.66
C PHE A 12 6.10 -34.94 -21.78
N VAL A 13 6.54 -34.57 -22.98
CA VAL A 13 7.92 -34.10 -23.24
C VAL A 13 8.22 -32.80 -22.49
N VAL A 14 7.30 -31.82 -22.52
CA VAL A 14 7.48 -30.54 -21.82
C VAL A 14 7.57 -30.76 -20.30
N THR A 15 6.69 -31.60 -19.74
CA THR A 15 6.68 -31.93 -18.31
C THR A 15 7.98 -32.61 -17.87
N LEU A 16 8.44 -33.61 -18.64
CA LEU A 16 9.67 -34.36 -18.37
C LEU A 16 10.92 -33.47 -18.41
N VAL A 17 11.06 -32.62 -19.43
CA VAL A 17 12.22 -31.72 -19.58
C VAL A 17 12.30 -30.73 -18.41
N LEU A 18 11.17 -30.17 -17.99
CA LEU A 18 11.14 -29.15 -16.93
C LEU A 18 11.41 -29.72 -15.54
N ILE A 19 10.89 -30.91 -15.21
CA ILE A 19 11.21 -31.54 -13.91
C ILE A 19 12.68 -31.98 -13.83
N ILE A 20 13.31 -32.35 -14.96
CA ILE A 20 14.76 -32.59 -15.01
C ILE A 20 15.54 -31.31 -14.70
N PHE A 21 15.21 -30.17 -15.34
CA PHE A 21 15.86 -28.90 -15.05
C PHE A 21 15.65 -28.45 -13.58
N ALA A 22 14.43 -28.52 -13.06
CA ALA A 22 14.15 -28.19 -11.66
C ALA A 22 14.96 -29.06 -10.68
N THR A 23 15.10 -30.36 -10.98
CA THR A 23 15.94 -31.29 -10.20
C THR A 23 17.42 -30.87 -10.23
N VAL A 24 17.97 -30.54 -11.40
CA VAL A 24 19.37 -30.07 -11.52
C VAL A 24 19.60 -28.79 -10.72
N PHE A 25 18.70 -27.81 -10.81
CA PHE A 25 18.80 -26.57 -10.04
C PHE A 25 18.68 -26.79 -8.52
N THR A 26 17.82 -27.71 -8.08
CA THR A 26 17.69 -28.09 -6.67
C THR A 26 18.99 -28.75 -6.15
N VAL A 27 19.59 -29.66 -6.92
CA VAL A 27 20.88 -30.29 -6.56
C VAL A 27 22.00 -29.25 -6.51
N LEU A 28 22.10 -28.34 -7.49
CA LEU A 28 23.09 -27.25 -7.48
C LEU A 28 22.95 -26.32 -6.26
N ARG A 29 21.72 -26.02 -5.85
CA ARG A 29 21.44 -25.25 -4.62
C ARG A 29 21.98 -25.96 -3.38
N LEU A 30 21.69 -27.25 -3.21
CA LEU A 30 22.18 -28.05 -2.07
C LEU A 30 23.71 -28.18 -2.08
N MET A 31 24.33 -28.37 -3.25
CA MET A 31 25.79 -28.38 -3.39
C MET A 31 26.42 -27.03 -3.01
N SER A 32 25.79 -25.90 -3.35
CA SER A 32 26.21 -24.55 -2.94
C SER A 32 26.17 -24.40 -1.42
N LYS A 33 25.01 -24.67 -0.80
CA LYS A 33 24.79 -24.47 0.64
C LYS A 33 25.53 -25.47 1.53
N TRP A 34 25.30 -26.76 1.34
CA TRP A 34 25.84 -27.80 2.22
C TRP A 34 27.32 -28.09 1.90
N GLY A 35 27.70 -28.03 0.62
CA GLY A 35 29.06 -28.29 0.16
C GLY A 35 30.02 -27.11 0.27
N VAL A 36 29.63 -25.92 -0.24
CA VAL A 36 30.54 -24.76 -0.33
C VAL A 36 30.50 -23.89 0.94
N THR A 37 29.33 -23.51 1.44
CA THR A 37 29.22 -22.64 2.63
C THR A 37 29.06 -23.39 3.96
N ARG A 38 28.74 -24.70 3.91
CA ARG A 38 28.53 -25.59 5.08
C ARG A 38 27.51 -25.09 6.11
N LYS A 39 26.62 -24.16 5.72
CA LYS A 39 25.48 -23.70 6.53
C LYS A 39 24.19 -24.15 5.85
N ALA A 40 23.51 -25.14 6.44
CA ALA A 40 22.16 -25.52 6.03
C ALA A 40 21.16 -24.56 6.67
N THR A 41 20.25 -23.98 5.88
CA THR A 41 19.23 -23.05 6.38
C THR A 41 17.82 -23.58 6.12
N SER A 42 16.83 -23.06 6.85
CA SER A 42 15.44 -23.57 6.84
C SER A 42 14.81 -23.59 5.45
N ASP A 43 15.15 -22.64 4.58
CA ASP A 43 14.73 -22.60 3.18
C ASP A 43 15.25 -23.79 2.35
N ASP A 44 16.41 -24.38 2.65
CA ASP A 44 16.89 -25.56 1.91
C ASP A 44 16.00 -26.80 2.16
N PHE A 45 15.44 -26.95 3.36
CA PHE A 45 14.51 -28.04 3.67
C PHE A 45 13.16 -27.85 2.98
N VAL A 46 12.62 -26.61 2.96
CA VAL A 46 11.37 -26.31 2.25
C VAL A 46 11.54 -26.46 0.73
N ALA A 47 12.72 -26.12 0.19
CA ALA A 47 13.05 -26.36 -1.23
C ALA A 47 13.00 -27.85 -1.60
N ILE A 48 13.52 -28.74 -0.75
CA ILE A 48 13.44 -30.19 -0.95
C ILE A 48 11.98 -30.67 -0.93
N VAL A 49 11.16 -30.19 0.02
CA VAL A 49 9.74 -30.53 0.09
C VAL A 49 8.98 -30.06 -1.16
N ALA A 50 9.25 -28.84 -1.64
CA ALA A 50 8.69 -28.31 -2.88
C ALA A 50 9.06 -29.17 -4.11
N TRP A 51 10.32 -29.60 -4.21
CA TRP A 51 10.78 -30.50 -5.26
C TRP A 51 10.08 -31.87 -5.21
N VAL A 52 9.89 -32.47 -4.02
CA VAL A 52 9.16 -33.73 -3.87
C VAL A 52 7.71 -33.61 -4.37
N PHE A 53 7.00 -32.53 -4.02
CA PHE A 53 5.66 -32.29 -4.54
C PHE A 53 5.66 -32.05 -6.06
N ALA A 54 6.64 -31.31 -6.60
CA ALA A 54 6.77 -31.07 -8.04
C ALA A 54 7.02 -32.36 -8.83
N VAL A 55 7.81 -33.31 -8.30
CA VAL A 55 7.99 -34.64 -8.88
C VAL A 55 6.67 -35.41 -8.89
N GLY A 56 5.90 -35.36 -7.79
CA GLY A 56 4.57 -35.98 -7.72
C GLY A 56 3.56 -35.41 -8.74
N VAL A 57 3.57 -34.09 -8.93
CA VAL A 57 2.79 -33.39 -9.97
C VAL A 57 3.19 -33.87 -11.37
N ALA A 58 4.49 -33.86 -11.68
CA ALA A 58 5.01 -34.26 -12.99
C ALA A 58 4.69 -35.73 -13.31
N VAL A 59 4.88 -36.64 -12.34
CA VAL A 59 4.55 -38.07 -12.49
C VAL A 59 3.05 -38.28 -12.71
N SER A 60 2.19 -37.54 -12.02
CA SER A 60 0.73 -37.62 -12.20
C SER A 60 0.31 -37.23 -13.63
N ILE A 61 0.93 -36.21 -14.23
CA ILE A 61 0.70 -35.82 -15.63
C ILE A 61 1.27 -36.87 -16.60
N MET A 62 2.50 -37.35 -16.37
CA MET A 62 3.17 -38.31 -17.25
C MET A 62 2.46 -39.67 -17.31
N ILE A 63 1.84 -40.13 -16.22
CA ILE A 63 0.96 -41.30 -16.24
C ILE A 63 -0.37 -40.95 -16.91
N GLY A 64 -0.92 -39.76 -16.66
CA GLY A 64 -2.14 -39.26 -17.30
C GLY A 64 -2.10 -39.31 -18.83
N THR A 65 -1.00 -38.88 -19.47
CA THR A 65 -0.88 -38.89 -20.93
C THR A 65 -0.80 -40.29 -21.53
N GLN A 66 -0.42 -41.30 -20.74
CA GLN A 66 -0.47 -42.72 -21.15
C GLN A 66 -1.89 -43.32 -21.08
N VAL A 67 -2.81 -42.67 -20.35
CA VAL A 67 -4.23 -43.09 -20.21
C VAL A 67 -5.22 -42.09 -20.83
N GLY A 68 -4.80 -41.40 -21.90
CA GLY A 68 -5.69 -40.57 -22.73
C GLY A 68 -5.75 -39.08 -22.37
N LEU A 69 -4.91 -38.57 -21.45
CA LEU A 69 -4.82 -37.12 -21.22
C LEU A 69 -4.27 -36.42 -22.46
N GLY A 70 -5.06 -35.53 -23.06
CA GLY A 70 -4.68 -34.78 -24.26
C GLY A 70 -5.10 -35.39 -25.59
N ALA A 71 -5.79 -36.54 -25.56
CA ALA A 71 -6.60 -37.01 -26.69
C ALA A 71 -7.98 -36.32 -26.70
N PRO A 72 -8.67 -36.23 -27.86
CA PRO A 72 -10.11 -35.95 -27.93
C PRO A 72 -10.91 -36.93 -27.07
N ASP A 73 -12.00 -36.49 -26.45
CA ASP A 73 -12.75 -37.33 -25.49
C ASP A 73 -13.40 -38.55 -26.16
N SER A 74 -13.65 -38.48 -27.47
CA SER A 74 -14.15 -39.57 -28.32
C SER A 74 -13.12 -40.67 -28.62
N GLU A 75 -11.83 -40.44 -28.37
CA GLU A 75 -10.74 -41.41 -28.59
C GLU A 75 -10.36 -42.16 -27.31
N ILE A 76 -10.93 -41.79 -26.15
CA ILE A 76 -10.58 -42.37 -24.85
C ILE A 76 -11.36 -43.68 -24.64
N LEU A 77 -10.65 -44.81 -24.56
CA LEU A 77 -11.27 -46.11 -24.30
C LEU A 77 -11.93 -46.13 -22.90
N PRO A 78 -13.13 -46.73 -22.72
CA PRO A 78 -13.85 -46.73 -21.44
C PRO A 78 -13.04 -47.22 -20.22
N GLN A 79 -12.15 -48.19 -20.45
CA GLN A 79 -11.23 -48.72 -19.42
C GLN A 79 -10.27 -47.67 -18.82
N TRP A 80 -10.02 -46.55 -19.52
CA TRP A 80 -9.07 -45.53 -19.09
C TRP A 80 -9.70 -44.38 -18.27
N TYR A 81 -11.03 -44.22 -18.24
CA TYR A 81 -11.67 -43.12 -17.50
C TYR A 81 -11.36 -43.16 -15.99
N ASN A 82 -11.37 -44.34 -15.37
CA ASN A 82 -11.06 -44.48 -13.94
C ASN A 82 -9.57 -44.21 -13.61
N PRO A 83 -8.58 -44.78 -14.35
CA PRO A 83 -7.18 -44.36 -14.27
C PRO A 83 -6.96 -42.85 -14.49
N LEU A 84 -7.58 -42.25 -15.52
CA LEU A 84 -7.45 -40.84 -15.85
C LEU A 84 -7.99 -39.93 -14.73
N ARG A 85 -9.15 -40.27 -14.14
CA ARG A 85 -9.70 -39.57 -12.96
C ARG A 85 -8.78 -39.65 -11.75
N ARG A 86 -8.14 -40.78 -11.50
CA ARG A 86 -7.16 -40.95 -10.41
C ARG A 86 -5.92 -40.08 -10.61
N CYS A 87 -5.40 -40.01 -11.84
CA CYS A 87 -4.25 -39.15 -12.17
C CYS A 87 -4.60 -37.65 -12.00
N ALA A 88 -5.79 -37.24 -12.45
CA ALA A 88 -6.27 -35.87 -12.29
C ALA A 88 -6.48 -35.49 -10.81
N TYR A 89 -7.04 -36.38 -9.98
CA TYR A 89 -7.22 -36.14 -8.55
C TYR A 89 -5.89 -36.10 -7.77
N ALA A 90 -4.94 -36.98 -8.12
CA ALA A 90 -3.59 -36.91 -7.56
C ALA A 90 -2.90 -35.57 -7.91
N PHE A 91 -3.04 -35.13 -9.16
CA PHE A 91 -2.53 -33.82 -9.59
C PHE A 91 -3.13 -32.66 -8.77
N THR A 92 -4.45 -32.55 -8.62
CA THR A 92 -5.07 -31.37 -7.99
C THR A 92 -4.75 -31.26 -6.50
N ILE A 93 -4.57 -32.40 -5.82
CA ILE A 93 -4.11 -32.45 -4.43
C ILE A 93 -2.64 -32.06 -4.30
N LEU A 94 -1.76 -32.52 -5.19
CA LEU A 94 -0.30 -32.28 -5.09
C LEU A 94 0.13 -30.89 -5.58
N TYR A 95 -0.64 -30.29 -6.50
CA TYR A 95 -0.34 -29.00 -7.11
C TYR A 95 -0.30 -27.85 -6.09
N ASN A 96 -1.35 -27.69 -5.26
CA ASN A 96 -1.45 -26.57 -4.33
C ASN A 96 -0.34 -26.58 -3.25
N PRO A 97 0.03 -27.72 -2.63
CA PRO A 97 1.20 -27.84 -1.76
C PRO A 97 2.52 -27.54 -2.47
N ALA A 98 2.71 -27.98 -3.73
CA ALA A 98 3.93 -27.69 -4.49
C ALA A 98 4.14 -26.18 -4.68
N LEU A 99 3.08 -25.47 -5.05
CA LEU A 99 3.09 -24.03 -5.27
C LEU A 99 3.29 -23.26 -3.95
N MET A 100 2.56 -23.65 -2.90
CA MET A 100 2.65 -23.08 -1.55
C MET A 100 4.07 -23.20 -0.98
N THR A 101 4.69 -24.38 -1.05
CA THR A 101 6.05 -24.62 -0.54
C THR A 101 7.12 -23.93 -1.38
N THR A 102 6.96 -23.88 -2.71
CA THR A 102 7.82 -23.10 -3.62
C THR A 102 7.82 -21.61 -3.25
N ARG A 103 6.65 -20.98 -3.17
CA ARG A 103 6.50 -19.56 -2.79
C ARG A 103 7.02 -19.30 -1.36
N THR A 104 6.77 -20.22 -0.42
CA THR A 104 7.28 -20.12 0.97
C THR A 104 8.81 -20.13 1.02
N THR A 105 9.46 -20.96 0.20
CA THR A 105 10.93 -21.03 0.13
C THR A 105 11.54 -19.68 -0.28
N ILE A 106 10.94 -18.98 -1.25
CA ILE A 106 11.36 -17.65 -1.70
C ILE A 106 11.19 -16.62 -0.56
N LEU A 107 10.08 -16.69 0.19
CA LEU A 107 9.80 -15.74 1.25
C LEU A 107 10.67 -15.93 2.51
N ILE A 108 11.07 -17.16 2.83
CA ILE A 108 12.07 -17.42 3.89
C ILE A 108 13.43 -16.82 3.49
N LEU A 109 13.85 -17.01 2.24
CA LEU A 109 15.08 -16.39 1.70
C LEU A 109 15.02 -14.85 1.81
N TYR A 110 13.89 -14.23 1.43
CA TYR A 110 13.69 -12.79 1.60
C TYR A 110 13.63 -12.36 3.07
N HIS A 111 13.07 -13.15 3.98
CA HIS A 111 13.04 -12.85 5.41
C HIS A 111 14.44 -12.86 6.04
N HIS A 112 15.34 -13.75 5.59
CA HIS A 112 16.75 -13.75 5.99
C HIS A 112 17.50 -12.52 5.45
N ILE A 113 17.28 -12.14 4.18
CA ILE A 113 17.84 -10.92 3.58
C ILE A 113 17.28 -9.65 4.26
N ALA A 114 16.06 -9.70 4.79
CA ALA A 114 15.38 -8.58 5.45
C ALA A 114 15.94 -8.18 6.83
N ALA A 115 17.02 -8.80 7.33
CA ALA A 115 17.51 -8.61 8.70
C ALA A 115 17.70 -7.12 9.10
N ALA A 116 18.17 -6.27 8.17
CA ALA A 116 18.40 -4.85 8.41
C ALA A 116 17.14 -3.95 8.25
N HIS A 117 16.01 -4.47 7.78
CA HIS A 117 14.83 -3.69 7.40
C HIS A 117 13.54 -4.30 7.96
N PRO A 118 13.04 -3.83 9.13
CA PRO A 118 11.91 -4.45 9.82
C PRO A 118 10.62 -4.46 8.98
N PHE A 119 10.38 -3.43 8.15
CA PHE A 119 9.26 -3.40 7.20
C PHE A 119 9.27 -4.62 6.26
N LEU A 120 10.41 -4.93 5.64
CA LEU A 120 10.54 -6.08 4.75
C LEU A 120 10.38 -7.40 5.51
N ARG A 121 10.88 -7.45 6.76
CA ARG A 121 10.80 -8.63 7.63
C ARG A 121 9.36 -8.95 8.05
N TYR A 122 8.56 -7.94 8.35
CA TYR A 122 7.12 -8.11 8.62
C TYR A 122 6.32 -8.37 7.34
N ALA A 123 6.62 -7.67 6.23
CA ALA A 123 5.94 -7.91 4.95
C ALA A 123 6.12 -9.36 4.46
N SER A 124 7.35 -9.88 4.48
CA SER A 124 7.64 -11.26 4.09
C SER A 124 6.94 -12.28 4.98
N LEU A 125 6.89 -12.04 6.30
CA LEU A 125 6.15 -12.88 7.25
C LEU A 125 4.63 -12.88 6.97
N CYS A 126 4.03 -11.71 6.70
CA CYS A 126 2.61 -11.59 6.38
C CYS A 126 2.25 -12.27 5.05
N THR A 127 3.05 -12.07 3.99
CA THR A 127 2.85 -12.73 2.70
C THR A 127 3.04 -14.25 2.80
N MET A 128 4.01 -14.71 3.60
CA MET A 128 4.21 -16.14 3.87
C MET A 128 3.01 -16.76 4.61
N ALA A 129 2.49 -16.08 5.65
CA ALA A 129 1.30 -16.54 6.37
C ALA A 129 0.07 -16.63 5.43
N LEU A 130 -0.17 -15.60 4.61
CA LEU A 130 -1.27 -15.56 3.65
C LEU A 130 -1.20 -16.74 2.66
N ILE A 131 -0.03 -17.00 2.08
CA ILE A 131 0.18 -18.07 1.09
C ILE A 131 0.00 -19.46 1.71
N ASN A 132 0.47 -19.68 2.94
CA ASN A 132 0.30 -20.96 3.61
C ASN A 132 -1.17 -21.19 4.00
N ILE A 133 -1.87 -20.17 4.51
CA ILE A 133 -3.31 -20.28 4.82
C ILE A 133 -4.12 -20.56 3.55
N ALA A 134 -3.88 -19.80 2.48
CA ALA A 134 -4.58 -20.00 1.20
C ALA A 134 -4.28 -21.37 0.58
N GLY A 135 -3.01 -21.79 0.55
CA GLY A 135 -2.58 -23.09 0.04
C GLY A 135 -3.17 -24.27 0.82
N ILE A 136 -3.21 -24.18 2.16
CA ILE A 136 -3.84 -25.19 3.02
C ILE A 136 -5.35 -25.27 2.74
N VAL A 137 -6.06 -24.15 2.70
CA VAL A 137 -7.51 -24.12 2.41
C VAL A 137 -7.82 -24.67 1.03
N LEU A 138 -7.08 -24.27 -0.02
CA LEU A 138 -7.24 -24.79 -1.37
C LEU A 138 -6.93 -26.29 -1.44
N THR A 139 -5.92 -26.78 -0.71
CA THR A 139 -5.60 -28.21 -0.64
C THR A 139 -6.75 -29.00 0.00
N PHE A 140 -7.31 -28.53 1.12
CA PHE A 140 -8.47 -29.18 1.74
C PHE A 140 -9.72 -29.17 0.84
N LEU A 141 -9.98 -28.08 0.11
CA LEU A 141 -11.09 -28.01 -0.86
C LEU A 141 -10.90 -28.99 -2.04
N ASN A 142 -9.66 -29.26 -2.47
CA ASN A 142 -9.38 -30.28 -3.50
C ASN A 142 -9.48 -31.71 -2.94
N ILE A 143 -9.04 -31.96 -1.70
CA ILE A 143 -9.20 -33.26 -1.04
C ILE A 143 -10.69 -33.61 -0.90
N PHE A 144 -11.48 -32.67 -0.39
CA PHE A 144 -12.92 -32.83 -0.13
C PHE A 144 -13.81 -32.33 -1.29
N GLN A 145 -13.32 -32.31 -2.52
CA GLN A 145 -14.03 -31.76 -3.69
C GLN A 145 -15.37 -32.45 -4.03
N CYS A 146 -15.63 -33.66 -3.50
CA CYS A 146 -16.83 -34.45 -3.75
C CYS A 146 -17.41 -35.02 -2.45
N HIS A 147 -18.74 -35.14 -2.39
CA HIS A 147 -19.48 -35.82 -1.35
C HIS A 147 -20.32 -36.96 -1.95
N PRO A 148 -19.97 -38.25 -1.75
CA PRO A 148 -18.80 -38.75 -1.03
C PRO A 148 -17.49 -38.57 -1.81
N ILE A 149 -16.36 -38.60 -1.09
CA ILE A 149 -15.00 -38.38 -1.66
C ILE A 149 -14.67 -39.38 -2.77
N SER A 150 -15.20 -40.61 -2.70
CA SER A 150 -15.04 -41.65 -3.72
C SER A 150 -15.53 -41.21 -5.11
N ALA A 151 -16.51 -40.32 -5.21
CA ALA A 151 -17.00 -39.78 -6.48
C ALA A 151 -15.96 -38.92 -7.23
N ALA A 152 -14.84 -38.53 -6.59
CA ALA A 152 -13.72 -37.91 -7.30
C ALA A 152 -13.02 -38.92 -8.23
N PHE A 153 -12.59 -40.05 -7.66
CA PHE A 153 -11.63 -41.00 -8.26
C PHE A 153 -12.24 -42.33 -8.71
N SER A 154 -13.56 -42.49 -8.59
CA SER A 154 -14.32 -43.66 -9.02
C SER A 154 -15.71 -43.28 -9.54
N GLU A 155 -16.33 -44.19 -10.27
CA GLU A 155 -17.64 -44.04 -10.89
C GLU A 155 -18.76 -44.32 -9.88
N VAL A 156 -19.00 -43.35 -9.01
CA VAL A 156 -20.01 -43.36 -7.95
C VAL A 156 -20.80 -42.04 -8.01
N ASP A 157 -22.12 -42.11 -7.86
CA ASP A 157 -22.96 -40.91 -7.79
C ASP A 157 -22.63 -40.08 -6.54
N GLY A 158 -22.48 -38.76 -6.75
CA GLY A 158 -22.14 -37.81 -5.70
C GLY A 158 -22.14 -36.38 -6.23
N THR A 159 -22.28 -35.41 -5.33
CA THR A 159 -22.15 -34.00 -5.67
C THR A 159 -20.67 -33.59 -5.58
N CYS A 160 -20.18 -32.94 -6.62
CA CYS A 160 -18.79 -32.47 -6.70
C CYS A 160 -18.76 -30.97 -7.01
N ILE A 161 -17.78 -30.27 -6.46
CA ILE A 161 -17.38 -28.94 -6.92
C ILE A 161 -16.69 -29.14 -8.28
N ASP A 162 -17.01 -28.29 -9.26
CA ASP A 162 -16.30 -28.30 -10.53
C ASP A 162 -14.84 -27.88 -10.33
N ILE A 163 -13.92 -28.73 -10.81
CA ILE A 163 -12.47 -28.53 -10.75
C ILE A 163 -12.08 -27.24 -11.48
N VAL A 164 -12.77 -26.88 -12.56
CA VAL A 164 -12.45 -25.67 -13.33
C VAL A 164 -12.95 -24.40 -12.63
N SER A 165 -14.15 -24.42 -12.02
CA SER A 165 -14.60 -23.38 -11.09
C SER A 165 -13.66 -23.21 -9.88
N LEU A 166 -13.17 -24.30 -9.27
CA LEU A 166 -12.21 -24.23 -8.16
C LEU A 166 -10.87 -23.65 -8.63
N TYR A 167 -10.39 -24.06 -9.80
CA TYR A 167 -9.20 -23.49 -10.43
C TYR A 167 -9.34 -21.98 -10.67
N PHE A 168 -10.43 -21.54 -11.32
CA PHE A 168 -10.70 -20.12 -11.57
C PHE A 168 -10.86 -19.31 -10.29
N ALA A 169 -11.40 -19.90 -9.21
CA ALA A 169 -11.45 -19.25 -7.91
C ALA A 169 -10.05 -19.03 -7.31
N SER A 170 -9.10 -19.95 -7.52
CA SER A 170 -7.72 -19.83 -7.01
C SER A 170 -6.83 -18.87 -7.81
N ALA A 171 -7.07 -18.69 -9.11
CA ALA A 171 -6.13 -18.02 -10.01
C ALA A 171 -5.80 -16.55 -9.67
N PRO A 172 -6.75 -15.68 -9.26
CA PRO A 172 -6.43 -14.31 -8.81
C PRO A 172 -5.58 -14.28 -7.54
N ILE A 173 -5.77 -15.25 -6.64
CA ILE A 173 -4.99 -15.37 -5.40
C ILE A 173 -3.54 -15.72 -5.76
N ASN A 174 -3.33 -16.67 -6.68
CA ASN A 174 -2.01 -17.03 -7.21
C ASN A 174 -1.31 -15.79 -7.81
N ALA A 175 -1.94 -15.15 -8.79
CA ALA A 175 -1.41 -13.96 -9.46
C ALA A 175 -1.09 -12.80 -8.50
N LEU A 176 -1.94 -12.54 -7.49
CA LEU A 176 -1.67 -11.56 -6.45
C LEU A 176 -0.45 -11.97 -5.61
N THR A 177 -0.31 -13.24 -5.22
CA THR A 177 0.80 -13.69 -4.39
C THR A 177 2.14 -13.65 -5.11
N ASP A 178 2.19 -13.96 -6.41
CA ASP A 178 3.40 -13.81 -7.21
C ASP A 178 3.76 -12.34 -7.46
N LEU A 179 2.77 -11.48 -7.74
CA LEU A 179 2.99 -10.04 -7.84
C LEU A 179 3.52 -9.46 -6.52
N ALA A 180 3.01 -9.92 -5.36
CA ALA A 180 3.54 -9.55 -4.06
C ALA A 180 5.00 -10.02 -3.85
N ILE A 181 5.33 -11.25 -4.22
CA ILE A 181 6.70 -11.80 -4.17
C ILE A 181 7.65 -11.04 -5.10
N LEU A 182 7.19 -10.61 -6.28
CA LEU A 182 7.95 -9.83 -7.25
C LEU A 182 8.19 -8.39 -6.79
N LEU A 183 7.21 -7.75 -6.16
CA LEU A 183 7.30 -6.37 -5.71
C LEU A 183 8.07 -6.21 -4.40
N LEU A 184 7.94 -7.15 -3.46
CA LEU A 184 8.49 -7.08 -2.11
C LEU A 184 10.00 -6.70 -2.04
N PRO A 185 10.92 -7.28 -2.84
CA PRO A 185 12.34 -6.95 -2.77
C PRO A 185 12.78 -5.72 -3.59
N LEU A 186 11.95 -5.20 -4.51
CA LEU A 186 12.30 -4.03 -5.33
C LEU A 186 12.75 -2.80 -4.52
N PRO A 187 12.13 -2.45 -3.37
CA PRO A 187 12.60 -1.36 -2.50
C PRO A 187 14.11 -1.43 -2.16
N ILE A 188 14.61 -2.61 -1.80
CA ILE A 188 16.04 -2.80 -1.49
C ILE A 188 16.89 -2.64 -2.75
N LEU A 189 16.42 -3.16 -3.89
CA LEU A 189 17.12 -3.09 -5.17
C LEU A 189 17.13 -1.68 -5.81
N THR A 190 16.27 -0.78 -5.33
CA THR A 190 16.31 0.66 -5.66
C THR A 190 17.20 1.49 -4.74
N THR A 191 17.40 1.06 -3.49
CA THR A 191 18.24 1.79 -2.51
C THR A 191 19.70 1.34 -2.51
N LEU A 192 19.99 0.08 -2.83
CA LEU A 192 21.34 -0.46 -2.83
C LEU A 192 22.10 -0.14 -4.13
N ARG A 193 23.31 0.44 -4.00
CA ARG A 193 24.20 0.80 -5.11
C ARG A 193 24.95 -0.42 -5.67
N ILE A 194 24.20 -1.33 -6.28
CA ILE A 194 24.70 -2.57 -6.86
C ILE A 194 25.32 -2.33 -8.25
N GLU A 195 26.44 -2.97 -8.56
CA GLU A 195 27.02 -2.97 -9.91
C GLU A 195 26.03 -3.50 -10.97
N PHE A 196 26.05 -2.93 -12.16
CA PHE A 196 25.10 -3.23 -13.24
C PHE A 196 24.96 -4.74 -13.54
N ARG A 197 26.06 -5.51 -13.43
CA ARG A 197 26.08 -6.95 -13.70
C ARG A 197 25.22 -7.75 -12.72
N GLU A 198 25.34 -7.48 -11.42
CA GLU A 198 24.52 -8.16 -10.40
C GLU A 198 23.07 -7.68 -10.46
N LYS A 199 22.86 -6.38 -10.72
CA LYS A 199 21.52 -5.81 -10.93
C LYS A 199 20.78 -6.47 -12.10
N VAL A 200 21.47 -6.78 -13.20
CA VAL A 200 20.90 -7.51 -14.35
C VAL A 200 20.49 -8.94 -13.99
N ILE A 201 21.30 -9.69 -13.25
CA ILE A 201 20.95 -11.06 -12.82
C ILE A 201 19.66 -11.03 -11.98
N VAL A 202 19.60 -10.13 -10.99
CA VAL A 202 18.45 -10.04 -10.08
C VAL A 202 17.19 -9.60 -10.84
N VAL A 203 17.28 -8.59 -11.71
CA VAL A 203 16.15 -8.17 -12.56
C VAL A 203 15.71 -9.29 -13.51
N ALA A 204 16.62 -10.09 -14.06
CA ALA A 204 16.26 -11.23 -14.90
C ALA A 204 15.43 -12.29 -14.16
N THR A 205 15.76 -12.61 -12.89
CA THR A 205 14.90 -13.47 -12.05
C THR A 205 13.50 -12.89 -11.83
N PHE A 206 13.36 -11.56 -11.67
CA PHE A 206 12.04 -10.94 -11.57
C PHE A 206 11.27 -10.92 -12.89
N MET A 207 11.93 -10.72 -14.03
CA MET A 207 11.28 -10.84 -15.35
C MET A 207 10.75 -12.25 -15.61
N ILE A 208 11.46 -13.29 -15.17
CA ILE A 208 11.01 -14.69 -15.24
C ILE A 208 9.79 -14.92 -14.34
N GLY A 209 9.77 -14.37 -13.12
CA GLY A 209 8.60 -14.42 -12.22
C GLY A 209 7.39 -13.68 -12.79
N GLY A 210 7.59 -12.49 -13.36
CA GLY A 210 6.53 -11.71 -14.00
C GLY A 210 5.94 -12.41 -15.23
N PHE A 211 6.77 -13.11 -16.02
CA PHE A 211 6.32 -13.90 -17.16
C PHE A 211 5.35 -15.03 -16.75
N ALA A 212 5.54 -15.68 -15.60
CA ALA A 212 4.61 -16.69 -15.10
C ALA A 212 3.20 -16.10 -14.88
N THR A 213 3.10 -14.96 -14.16
CA THR A 213 1.81 -14.31 -13.92
C THR A 213 1.07 -13.88 -15.19
N LEU A 214 1.81 -13.51 -16.24
CA LEU A 214 1.24 -13.21 -17.56
C LEU A 214 0.68 -14.46 -18.24
N VAL A 215 1.38 -15.60 -18.16
CA VAL A 215 0.91 -16.89 -18.68
C VAL A 215 -0.37 -17.32 -17.98
N ASP A 216 -0.49 -17.10 -16.66
CA ASP A 216 -1.71 -17.43 -15.91
C ASP A 216 -2.92 -16.59 -16.33
N VAL A 217 -2.75 -15.28 -16.49
CA VAL A 217 -3.80 -14.40 -17.01
C VAL A 217 -4.24 -14.83 -18.42
N VAL A 218 -3.29 -15.11 -19.32
CA VAL A 218 -3.58 -15.57 -20.69
C VAL A 218 -4.27 -16.95 -20.70
N ARG A 219 -3.88 -17.85 -19.80
CA ARG A 219 -4.53 -19.16 -19.60
C ARG A 219 -5.97 -19.03 -19.13
N ILE A 220 -6.27 -18.11 -18.18
CA ILE A 220 -7.65 -17.89 -17.70
C ILE A 220 -8.56 -17.58 -18.89
N PHE A 221 -8.12 -16.71 -19.80
CA PHE A 221 -8.85 -16.37 -21.02
C PHE A 221 -9.11 -17.61 -21.90
N TYR A 222 -8.06 -18.34 -22.30
CA TYR A 222 -8.22 -19.53 -23.15
C TYR A 222 -9.06 -20.66 -22.53
N LEU A 223 -9.13 -20.75 -21.21
CA LEU A 223 -9.95 -21.76 -20.52
C LEU A 223 -11.42 -21.33 -20.35
N GLN A 224 -11.73 -20.03 -20.46
CA GLN A 224 -13.11 -19.52 -20.37
C GLN A 224 -13.91 -19.72 -21.67
N GLU A 225 -13.28 -19.57 -22.84
CA GLU A 225 -13.97 -19.65 -24.14
C GLU A 225 -14.88 -20.91 -24.30
N PRO A 226 -14.38 -22.16 -24.12
CA PRO A 226 -15.25 -23.35 -24.26
C PRO A 226 -16.35 -23.46 -23.19
N LEU A 227 -16.24 -22.74 -22.07
CA LEU A 227 -17.25 -22.71 -21.01
C LEU A 227 -18.33 -21.64 -21.24
N LYS A 228 -18.08 -20.65 -22.10
CA LYS A 228 -19.11 -19.72 -22.57
C LYS A 228 -20.06 -20.43 -23.53
N GLU A 229 -19.50 -21.12 -24.53
CA GLU A 229 -20.25 -21.82 -25.59
C GLU A 229 -21.23 -22.86 -25.01
N GLU A 230 -20.78 -23.72 -24.09
CA GLU A 230 -21.69 -24.71 -23.48
C GLU A 230 -22.69 -24.10 -22.48
N ARG A 231 -22.36 -23.00 -21.79
CA ARG A 231 -23.29 -22.36 -20.84
C ARG A 231 -24.53 -21.78 -21.53
N GLN A 232 -24.41 -21.33 -22.78
CA GLN A 232 -25.55 -20.83 -23.56
C GLN A 232 -26.59 -21.93 -23.91
N ILE A 233 -26.25 -23.22 -23.78
CA ILE A 233 -27.06 -24.32 -24.33
C ILE A 233 -28.01 -24.99 -23.29
N ASP A 234 -27.63 -25.11 -22.02
CA ASP A 234 -28.48 -25.79 -21.01
C ASP A 234 -28.47 -25.09 -19.64
N MET A 235 -29.23 -24.01 -19.53
CA MET A 235 -29.37 -23.16 -18.33
C MET A 235 -30.04 -23.87 -17.12
N SER A 236 -30.43 -25.15 -17.25
CA SER A 236 -31.44 -25.78 -16.37
C SER A 236 -30.94 -26.92 -15.48
N ARG A 237 -29.69 -27.37 -15.63
CA ARG A 237 -29.19 -28.60 -14.97
C ARG A 237 -27.99 -28.38 -14.04
N PRO A 238 -27.95 -29.05 -12.87
CA PRO A 238 -26.72 -29.11 -12.07
C PRO A 238 -25.67 -29.96 -12.78
N ILE A 239 -24.41 -29.51 -12.73
CA ILE A 239 -23.26 -30.22 -13.32
C ILE A 239 -23.08 -31.55 -12.57
N THR A 240 -23.43 -32.64 -13.24
CA THR A 240 -23.37 -34.01 -12.69
C THR A 240 -22.10 -34.69 -13.22
N PRO A 241 -21.34 -35.48 -12.44
CA PRO A 241 -20.06 -36.05 -12.86
C PRO A 241 -20.06 -36.89 -14.15
N THR A 242 -21.25 -37.31 -14.60
CA THR A 242 -21.52 -38.15 -15.79
C THR A 242 -21.73 -37.36 -17.09
N LYS A 243 -21.76 -36.02 -17.07
CA LYS A 243 -21.79 -35.18 -18.28
C LYS A 243 -20.73 -34.08 -18.19
N ARG A 244 -19.69 -34.21 -19.02
CA ARG A 244 -18.59 -33.25 -19.16
C ARG A 244 -18.67 -32.53 -20.51
N PRO A 245 -17.99 -31.37 -20.64
CA PRO A 245 -17.82 -30.71 -21.93
C PRO A 245 -17.18 -31.59 -22.99
N ALA A 246 -17.50 -31.35 -24.25
CA ALA A 246 -16.88 -32.09 -25.35
C ALA A 246 -15.38 -31.75 -25.48
N ASN A 247 -14.51 -32.77 -25.44
CA ASN A 247 -13.04 -32.64 -25.48
C ASN A 247 -12.43 -31.98 -24.23
N PHE A 248 -13.05 -32.19 -23.06
CA PHE A 248 -12.54 -31.72 -21.78
C PHE A 248 -11.11 -32.23 -21.50
N SER A 249 -10.78 -33.50 -21.81
CA SER A 249 -9.43 -34.05 -21.64
C SER A 249 -8.38 -33.29 -22.45
N TYR A 250 -8.75 -32.90 -23.67
CA TYR A 250 -7.89 -32.19 -24.62
C TYR A 250 -7.50 -30.80 -24.09
N TYR A 251 -8.48 -29.97 -23.72
CA TYR A 251 -8.21 -28.64 -23.16
C TYR A 251 -7.56 -28.72 -21.77
N ALA A 252 -8.01 -29.64 -20.91
CA ALA A 252 -7.42 -29.85 -19.59
C ALA A 252 -5.93 -30.23 -19.67
N SER A 253 -5.51 -31.03 -20.65
CA SER A 253 -4.10 -31.44 -20.80
C SER A 253 -3.12 -30.27 -20.93
N PHE A 254 -3.50 -29.23 -21.67
CA PHE A 254 -2.69 -28.03 -21.85
C PHE A 254 -2.69 -27.16 -20.58
N SER A 255 -3.84 -27.04 -19.91
CA SER A 255 -3.93 -26.38 -18.60
C SER A 255 -3.06 -27.07 -17.55
N LEU A 256 -3.09 -28.40 -17.45
CA LEU A 256 -2.25 -29.19 -16.55
C LEU A 256 -0.75 -29.03 -16.86
N MET A 257 -0.37 -29.03 -18.13
CA MET A 257 1.02 -28.85 -18.58
C MET A 257 1.65 -27.58 -17.99
N TRP A 258 1.03 -26.40 -18.17
CA TRP A 258 1.60 -25.16 -17.65
C TRP A 258 1.56 -25.06 -16.11
N LEU A 259 0.75 -25.86 -15.39
CA LEU A 259 0.76 -25.88 -13.91
C LEU A 259 2.03 -26.59 -13.42
N SER A 260 2.50 -27.59 -14.18
CA SER A 260 3.84 -28.17 -13.99
C SER A 260 4.96 -27.21 -14.42
N VAL A 261 4.73 -26.34 -15.41
CA VAL A 261 5.68 -25.27 -15.79
C VAL A 261 5.84 -24.26 -14.65
N GLU A 262 4.74 -23.71 -14.15
CA GLU A 262 4.67 -22.72 -13.05
C GLU A 262 5.47 -23.18 -11.83
N VAL A 263 5.18 -24.37 -11.32
CA VAL A 263 5.89 -24.99 -10.18
C VAL A 263 7.38 -25.21 -10.49
N SER A 264 7.72 -25.76 -11.66
CA SER A 264 9.12 -26.04 -12.02
C SER A 264 9.96 -24.77 -12.16
N VAL A 265 9.40 -23.74 -12.82
CA VAL A 265 10.05 -22.43 -13.01
C VAL A 265 10.17 -21.68 -11.68
N GLY A 266 9.17 -21.77 -10.80
CA GLY A 266 9.25 -21.22 -9.44
C GLY A 266 10.39 -21.83 -8.62
N ILE A 267 10.56 -23.16 -8.66
CA ILE A 267 11.67 -23.86 -8.00
C ILE A 267 13.02 -23.44 -8.60
N MET A 268 13.13 -23.37 -9.94
CA MET A 268 14.35 -22.92 -10.63
C MET A 268 14.71 -21.47 -10.23
N CYS A 269 13.75 -20.55 -10.22
CA CYS A 269 13.94 -19.16 -9.81
C CYS A 269 14.43 -19.06 -8.36
N CYS A 270 13.80 -19.79 -7.45
CA CYS A 270 14.20 -19.85 -6.04
C CYS A 270 15.61 -20.41 -5.84
N CYS A 271 16.05 -21.36 -6.69
CA CYS A 271 17.41 -21.89 -6.65
C CYS A 271 18.43 -20.87 -7.17
N VAL A 272 18.16 -20.22 -8.31
CA VAL A 272 19.09 -19.26 -8.95
C VAL A 272 19.53 -18.15 -8.00
N LEU A 273 18.63 -17.62 -7.18
CA LEU A 273 18.92 -16.58 -6.17
C LEU A 273 20.00 -16.98 -5.14
N VAL A 274 20.28 -18.28 -4.98
CA VAL A 274 21.21 -18.85 -3.98
C VAL A 274 22.53 -19.34 -4.62
N LEU A 275 22.68 -19.30 -5.95
CA LEU A 275 23.83 -19.88 -6.65
C LEU A 275 25.10 -18.99 -6.67
N LYS A 276 25.04 -17.72 -6.23
CA LYS A 276 26.19 -16.77 -6.28
C LYS A 276 27.52 -17.35 -5.75
N PRO A 277 27.58 -18.03 -4.57
CA PRO A 277 28.84 -18.58 -4.04
C PRO A 277 29.44 -19.71 -4.90
N LEU A 278 28.59 -20.50 -5.57
CA LEU A 278 29.01 -21.58 -6.46
C LEU A 278 29.56 -21.03 -7.78
N VAL A 279 28.88 -20.04 -8.39
CA VAL A 279 29.34 -19.36 -9.60
C VAL A 279 30.73 -18.75 -9.39
N MET A 280 30.91 -18.01 -8.29
CA MET A 280 32.19 -17.37 -7.93
C MET A 280 33.33 -18.36 -7.67
N ARG A 281 33.02 -19.62 -7.32
CA ARG A 281 34.03 -20.68 -7.06
C ARG A 281 34.33 -21.56 -8.28
N VAL A 282 33.41 -21.63 -9.25
CA VAL A 282 33.57 -22.43 -10.48
C VAL A 282 34.11 -21.62 -11.65
N MET A 283 33.62 -20.40 -11.89
CA MET A 283 34.07 -19.55 -13.01
C MET A 283 35.57 -19.21 -13.04
N PRO A 284 36.32 -19.04 -11.92
CA PRO A 284 37.76 -18.76 -11.98
C PRO A 284 38.56 -19.83 -12.72
N LYS A 285 38.09 -21.08 -12.71
CA LYS A 285 38.72 -22.20 -13.44
C LYS A 285 38.33 -22.30 -14.92
N LEU A 286 37.31 -21.56 -15.36
CA LEU A 286 36.88 -21.53 -16.76
C LEU A 286 37.45 -20.35 -17.55
N LEU A 287 37.86 -19.27 -16.86
CA LEU A 287 38.51 -18.10 -17.46
C LEU A 287 40.05 -18.11 -17.34
N GLY A 288 40.62 -18.96 -16.49
CA GLY A 288 42.05 -18.96 -16.19
C GLY A 288 42.88 -19.85 -17.11
N GLY A 289 43.43 -19.31 -18.21
CA GLY A 289 44.54 -19.98 -18.91
C GLY A 289 45.01 -19.40 -20.24
N HIS A 290 46.14 -18.67 -20.23
CA HIS A 290 47.37 -19.02 -21.00
C HIS A 290 48.57 -18.08 -20.66
N HIS A 291 49.74 -18.70 -20.39
CA HIS A 291 51.13 -18.17 -20.35
C HIS A 291 51.49 -16.94 -19.44
N GLY A 292 52.69 -16.82 -18.86
CA GLY A 292 53.77 -17.81 -18.65
C GLY A 292 55.19 -17.25 -18.33
N HIS A 293 55.71 -17.60 -17.13
CA HIS A 293 57.16 -17.79 -16.79
C HIS A 293 58.12 -16.53 -16.69
N PRO A 294 59.35 -16.63 -16.08
CA PRO A 294 59.70 -15.74 -14.95
C PRO A 294 60.99 -14.86 -15.01
N LEU A 295 61.17 -14.08 -13.93
CA LEU A 295 62.29 -13.26 -13.36
C LEU A 295 63.76 -13.67 -13.65
N PRO A 296 64.74 -12.71 -13.65
CA PRO A 296 65.50 -12.43 -12.39
C PRO A 296 66.11 -11.00 -12.14
N THR A 297 66.17 -10.62 -10.85
CA THR A 297 67.22 -9.85 -10.10
C THR A 297 67.74 -8.44 -10.50
N GLY A 298 67.78 -7.51 -9.52
CA GLY A 298 68.64 -6.31 -9.48
C GLY A 298 68.23 -5.26 -8.40
N THR A 299 69.15 -4.77 -7.56
CA THR A 299 68.91 -3.83 -6.42
C THR A 299 70.06 -2.77 -6.30
N PRO A 300 70.09 -1.75 -5.38
CA PRO A 300 70.32 -0.35 -5.80
C PRO A 300 71.46 0.43 -5.08
N GLU A 301 71.78 1.67 -5.51
CA GLU A 301 72.62 2.60 -4.69
C GLU A 301 72.54 4.11 -5.07
N SER A 302 73.10 4.96 -4.18
CA SER A 302 73.52 6.37 -4.33
C SER A 302 72.48 7.52 -4.29
N HIS A 303 72.85 8.78 -4.03
CA HIS A 303 73.51 9.34 -2.82
C HIS A 303 73.46 10.90 -2.78
N ARG A 304 73.39 11.48 -1.56
CA ARG A 304 74.08 12.72 -1.10
C ARG A 304 73.79 14.11 -1.77
N ARG A 305 73.47 15.11 -0.91
CA ARG A 305 73.99 16.53 -0.79
C ARG A 305 74.67 17.16 -2.04
N SER A 306 74.55 18.46 -2.37
CA SER A 306 74.34 19.70 -1.57
C SER A 306 74.17 20.93 -2.51
N ASP A 307 73.94 22.22 -2.17
CA ASP A 307 73.59 22.99 -0.95
C ASP A 307 73.15 24.44 -1.36
N ILE A 308 72.84 25.34 -0.38
CA ILE A 308 72.78 26.85 -0.49
C ILE A 308 71.59 27.45 -1.31
N SER A 309 70.83 28.47 -0.86
CA SER A 309 71.19 29.67 -0.05
C SER A 309 70.12 30.20 0.95
N SER A 310 70.61 30.78 2.08
CA SER A 310 70.04 31.86 2.94
C SER A 310 68.51 31.94 3.16
N ASP A 311 67.91 31.62 4.32
CA ASP A 311 68.22 31.97 5.74
C ASP A 311 68.04 33.50 6.07
N PRO A 312 67.68 33.94 7.30
CA PRO A 312 66.28 34.19 7.68
C PRO A 312 66.04 35.51 8.49
N ARG A 313 64.79 35.81 8.90
CA ARG A 313 64.36 36.15 10.30
C ARG A 313 62.98 36.84 10.50
N PHE A 314 62.38 36.52 11.64
CA PHE A 314 61.63 37.38 12.60
C PHE A 314 60.17 37.86 12.36
N LEU A 315 59.33 37.51 13.35
CA LEU A 315 58.34 38.31 14.10
C LEU A 315 57.16 39.06 13.42
N ASN A 316 55.96 38.65 13.85
CA ASN A 316 54.82 39.48 14.30
C ASN A 316 54.06 40.40 13.30
N ALA A 317 52.86 40.80 13.78
CA ALA A 317 51.87 41.74 13.19
C ALA A 317 51.16 41.25 11.90
N VAL A 318 49.83 41.23 11.76
CA VAL A 318 48.69 42.12 12.13
C VAL A 318 48.34 43.15 11.03
N GLN A 319 47.02 43.39 10.86
CA GLN A 319 46.33 44.27 9.90
C GLN A 319 46.28 43.72 8.45
N ILE A 320 45.11 43.48 7.82
CA ILE A 320 43.88 44.28 7.54
C ILE A 320 44.00 45.12 6.25
N GLY A 321 43.11 44.88 5.27
CA GLY A 321 42.65 45.94 4.34
C GLY A 321 42.18 45.56 2.92
N VAL A 322 40.89 45.81 2.61
CA VAL A 322 40.39 46.61 1.44
C VAL A 322 40.85 46.16 0.02
N VAL A 323 40.10 45.39 -0.81
CA VAL A 323 38.81 45.65 -1.53
C VAL A 323 38.78 47.00 -2.30
N PRO A 324 38.26 47.17 -3.56
CA PRO A 324 37.71 46.23 -4.57
C PRO A 324 38.35 46.33 -5.98
N GLY A 325 37.86 45.54 -6.96
CA GLY A 325 38.10 45.75 -8.40
C GLY A 325 37.30 44.78 -9.29
N SER A 326 36.62 45.28 -10.33
CA SER A 326 35.80 44.53 -11.31
C SER A 326 35.87 45.25 -12.68
N PRO A 327 35.19 44.82 -13.78
CA PRO A 327 34.39 43.62 -14.05
C PRO A 327 34.79 42.94 -15.41
N LEU A 328 33.85 42.21 -16.05
CA LEU A 328 33.82 41.82 -17.48
C LEU A 328 34.77 40.68 -17.94
N SER A 329 34.54 40.01 -19.08
CA SER A 329 33.30 39.48 -19.72
C SER A 329 33.68 38.58 -20.90
N ALA A 330 32.78 37.65 -21.30
CA ALA A 330 32.80 36.95 -22.60
C ALA A 330 34.07 36.10 -22.94
N SER A 331 34.11 35.33 -24.05
CA SER A 331 33.09 34.40 -24.59
C SER A 331 33.75 33.38 -25.54
N SER A 332 33.17 32.18 -25.63
CA SER A 332 33.04 31.31 -26.82
C SER A 332 34.27 30.85 -27.67
N ILE A 333 34.19 29.59 -28.15
CA ILE A 333 34.79 29.08 -29.43
C ILE A 333 36.35 28.88 -29.40
N THR A 334 37.00 27.81 -29.93
CA THR A 334 36.64 26.70 -30.85
C THR A 334 37.35 25.36 -30.49
N GLN A 335 36.89 24.23 -31.07
CA GLN A 335 37.60 23.02 -31.58
C GLN A 335 38.91 22.50 -30.90
N MET A 336 38.97 21.20 -30.51
CA MET A 336 39.46 20.04 -31.30
C MET A 336 40.95 20.19 -31.74
N ASP A 337 41.87 19.30 -31.34
CA ASP A 337 41.91 17.93 -31.86
C ASP A 337 42.55 16.85 -30.96
N LEU A 338 41.99 15.64 -31.11
CA LEU A 338 42.49 14.24 -31.08
C LEU A 338 43.77 13.77 -30.31
N PRO A 339 43.90 12.45 -30.02
CA PRO A 339 44.63 11.95 -28.84
C PRO A 339 45.78 10.97 -29.13
N ILE A 340 46.45 10.50 -28.06
CA ILE A 340 47.15 9.20 -27.98
C ILE A 340 47.11 8.64 -26.54
N SER A 341 47.22 7.33 -26.39
CA SER A 341 47.17 6.52 -25.15
C SER A 341 48.48 5.69 -25.03
N PRO A 342 48.74 4.73 -24.10
CA PRO A 342 47.95 4.23 -22.95
C PRO A 342 48.78 3.93 -21.65
N ARG A 343 48.14 3.29 -20.64
CA ARG A 343 48.58 2.15 -19.76
C ARG A 343 50.08 1.89 -19.43
N THR A 344 50.52 1.34 -18.27
CA THR A 344 49.90 0.82 -17.01
C THR A 344 50.96 0.46 -15.93
N SER A 345 50.62 0.65 -14.64
CA SER A 345 50.97 -0.15 -13.43
C SER A 345 52.33 -0.87 -13.21
N GLY A 346 52.87 -0.76 -11.98
CA GLY A 346 53.85 -1.71 -11.38
C GLY A 346 54.10 -1.43 -9.88
N LEU A 347 54.29 -2.47 -9.05
CA LEU A 347 54.44 -2.39 -7.58
C LEU A 347 55.58 -3.32 -7.08
N GLY A 348 56.20 -3.05 -5.92
CA GLY A 348 57.21 -3.94 -5.30
C GLY A 348 57.55 -3.67 -3.81
N ARG A 349 57.73 -4.75 -3.03
CA ARG A 349 58.07 -4.91 -1.57
C ARG A 349 58.44 -6.41 -1.40
N ILE A 350 59.38 -6.96 -0.59
CA ILE A 350 60.37 -6.51 0.42
C ILE A 350 61.52 -7.58 0.46
N ASP A 351 62.78 -7.23 0.78
CA ASP A 351 63.74 -8.09 1.54
C ASP A 351 64.96 -7.24 2.01
N SER A 352 65.51 -7.27 3.25
CA SER A 352 66.11 -8.33 4.12
C SER A 352 67.62 -8.58 3.83
N PRO A 353 68.49 -9.15 4.72
CA PRO A 353 68.33 -9.70 6.09
C PRO A 353 69.52 -9.41 7.10
N VAL A 354 69.64 -10.19 8.22
CA VAL A 354 70.86 -10.48 9.07
C VAL A 354 71.33 -9.44 10.13
N SER A 355 71.85 -9.75 11.35
CA SER A 355 71.72 -10.85 12.35
C SER A 355 72.55 -10.60 13.64
N THR A 356 72.16 -11.15 14.80
CA THR A 356 72.94 -11.69 15.98
C THR A 356 72.37 -11.38 17.41
N ARG A 357 72.80 -12.15 18.43
CA ARG A 357 72.38 -12.21 19.88
C ARG A 357 73.65 -12.12 20.79
N PRO A 358 73.65 -12.21 22.16
CA PRO A 358 72.61 -12.41 23.21
C PRO A 358 72.76 -11.38 24.40
N PRO A 359 72.40 -11.61 25.71
CA PRO A 359 71.45 -12.52 26.39
C PRO A 359 70.44 -11.87 27.41
N THR A 360 69.46 -12.67 27.89
CA THR A 360 68.69 -12.57 29.18
C THR A 360 67.61 -11.48 29.42
N LEU A 361 66.67 -11.81 30.34
CA LEU A 361 65.38 -11.16 30.70
C LEU A 361 65.53 -9.90 31.60
N SER A 362 64.55 -8.99 31.79
CA SER A 362 63.14 -8.88 31.31
C SER A 362 62.53 -7.45 31.50
N SER A 363 61.39 -7.19 30.85
CA SER A 363 60.37 -6.13 31.08
C SER A 363 60.52 -4.74 30.38
N ILE A 364 59.45 -4.34 29.66
CA ILE A 364 58.87 -2.99 29.41
C ILE A 364 59.81 -1.82 28.96
N PRO A 365 59.48 -0.98 27.93
CA PRO A 365 58.60 -1.13 26.73
C PRO A 365 59.27 -0.61 25.41
N GLN A 366 58.58 -0.68 24.25
CA GLN A 366 58.38 0.47 23.31
C GLN A 366 57.65 0.12 21.99
N GLN A 367 56.78 1.04 21.54
CA GLN A 367 56.34 1.29 20.14
C GLN A 367 57.29 2.35 19.50
N PRO A 368 57.26 2.70 18.18
CA PRO A 368 56.24 2.54 17.12
C PRO A 368 56.79 1.85 15.84
N GLY A 369 56.13 1.75 14.67
CA GLY A 369 54.77 2.07 14.20
C GLY A 369 54.61 1.74 12.69
N ASN A 370 53.38 1.49 12.24
CA ASN A 370 52.65 2.12 11.10
C ASN A 370 53.40 2.47 9.77
N ASP A 371 52.87 2.25 8.54
CA ASP A 371 51.48 2.06 8.07
C ASP A 371 51.31 1.09 6.85
N ASP A 372 50.06 0.68 6.62
CA ASP A 372 49.35 0.40 5.33
C ASP A 372 49.79 -0.70 4.32
N GLU A 373 48.86 -1.37 3.60
CA GLU A 373 47.39 -1.23 3.50
C GLU A 373 46.69 -2.57 3.08
N GLY A 374 45.34 -2.61 3.08
CA GLY A 374 44.59 -3.31 2.01
C GLY A 374 44.02 -4.71 2.30
N GLY A 375 42.98 -4.81 3.14
CA GLY A 375 42.18 -6.03 3.31
C GLY A 375 40.68 -5.74 3.44
N THR A 376 39.90 -5.91 2.37
CA THR A 376 38.46 -5.66 2.38
C THR A 376 37.70 -6.76 3.11
N MET A 377 37.14 -6.46 4.28
CA MET A 377 36.08 -7.28 4.87
C MET A 377 34.78 -7.10 4.07
N ASP A 378 34.14 -8.20 3.67
CA ASP A 378 32.87 -8.16 2.95
C ASP A 378 31.73 -7.82 3.92
N PHE A 379 30.84 -6.91 3.49
CA PHE A 379 29.64 -6.49 4.23
C PHE A 379 28.75 -7.68 4.62
N PHE A 380 28.79 -8.78 3.87
CA PHE A 380 28.01 -9.99 4.16
C PHE A 380 28.58 -10.87 5.29
N ASP A 381 29.87 -10.83 5.61
CA ASP A 381 30.39 -11.58 6.76
C ASP A 381 29.93 -10.94 8.09
N MET A 382 29.77 -9.61 8.12
CA MET A 382 29.17 -8.89 9.26
C MET A 382 27.68 -9.23 9.48
N LEU A 383 26.99 -9.74 8.45
CA LEU A 383 25.61 -10.23 8.53
C LEU A 383 25.52 -11.72 8.88
N ALA A 384 26.64 -12.44 9.00
CA ALA A 384 26.69 -13.90 9.09
C ALA A 384 26.97 -14.47 10.49
N SER A 385 27.10 -13.61 11.52
CA SER A 385 27.33 -13.97 12.92
C SER A 385 26.03 -13.99 13.74
N GLU A 386 25.52 -15.20 14.03
CA GLU A 386 24.47 -15.39 15.04
C GLU A 386 25.10 -15.45 16.45
N THR A 387 24.38 -14.95 17.45
CA THR A 387 24.78 -15.02 18.86
C THR A 387 24.60 -16.43 19.44
N PRO A 388 25.50 -16.93 20.30
CA PRO A 388 25.33 -18.23 20.95
C PRO A 388 24.05 -18.29 21.80
N SER A 389 23.42 -19.48 21.84
CA SER A 389 22.24 -19.76 22.66
C SER A 389 22.59 -19.98 24.14
N GLU A 390 21.73 -19.49 25.02
CA GLU A 390 21.71 -19.90 26.44
C GLU A 390 21.11 -21.30 26.60
N ASP A 391 21.60 -22.05 27.58
CA ASP A 391 20.93 -23.23 28.17
C ASP A 391 21.11 -23.17 29.71
N PRO A 392 20.18 -23.71 30.52
CA PRO A 392 20.03 -23.32 31.93
C PRO A 392 20.84 -24.18 32.92
N HIS A 393 21.08 -23.66 34.14
CA HIS A 393 20.89 -24.38 35.43
C HIS A 393 21.32 -23.57 36.69
N SER A 394 20.37 -22.90 37.37
CA SER A 394 20.26 -22.73 38.86
C SER A 394 21.38 -22.04 39.71
N PRO A 395 21.13 -21.63 40.99
CA PRO A 395 19.88 -21.16 41.63
C PRO A 395 20.01 -19.81 42.38
N LEU A 396 18.86 -19.25 42.80
CA LEU A 396 18.72 -18.10 43.74
C LEU A 396 19.06 -18.48 45.20
N PRO A 397 19.49 -17.54 46.08
CA PRO A 397 18.56 -16.80 46.96
C PRO A 397 19.04 -15.38 47.41
N PRO A 398 18.32 -14.62 48.28
CA PRO A 398 16.87 -14.32 48.30
C PRO A 398 16.55 -12.80 48.47
N PHE A 399 15.25 -12.49 48.54
CA PHE A 399 14.62 -11.19 48.84
C PHE A 399 15.15 -10.42 50.08
N GLN A 400 15.05 -9.08 50.05
CA GLN A 400 14.37 -8.31 51.10
C GLN A 400 13.87 -6.92 50.66
N SER A 401 12.97 -6.31 51.44
CA SER A 401 12.19 -5.13 51.05
C SER A 401 11.90 -4.16 52.21
N THR A 402 12.18 -2.86 52.06
CA THR A 402 11.62 -1.68 52.79
C THR A 402 12.22 -0.41 52.14
N GLN A 403 11.47 0.61 51.72
CA GLN A 403 10.67 1.60 52.47
C GLN A 403 11.44 2.66 53.30
N SER A 404 11.31 3.91 52.82
CA SER A 404 11.04 5.15 53.59
C SER A 404 12.16 6.07 54.11
N ARG A 405 11.90 7.39 53.88
CA ARG A 405 12.18 8.60 54.68
C ARG A 405 13.48 8.72 55.50
N GLY A 406 14.23 9.81 55.25
CA GLY A 406 15.16 10.41 56.22
C GLY A 406 15.64 11.80 55.78
N THR A 407 15.27 12.86 56.50
CA THR A 407 15.65 14.27 56.22
C THR A 407 16.70 14.79 57.20
N SER A 408 17.79 15.43 56.71
CA SER A 408 18.51 16.48 57.46
C SER A 408 19.56 17.22 56.60
N ALA A 409 19.89 18.43 57.05
CA ALA A 409 21.00 19.31 56.65
C ALA A 409 21.51 19.98 57.98
N PRO A 410 22.45 20.97 58.03
CA PRO A 410 23.18 21.67 56.95
C PRO A 410 24.68 22.05 57.20
N ARG A 411 25.38 22.42 56.11
CA ARG A 411 26.54 23.39 56.08
C ARG A 411 27.85 22.98 56.83
N PRO A 412 28.99 23.71 56.70
CA PRO A 412 29.25 24.98 55.99
C PRO A 412 30.33 24.91 54.88
N SER A 413 30.70 26.09 54.37
CA SER A 413 31.45 26.39 53.14
C SER A 413 32.97 26.53 53.28
N THR A 414 33.70 26.29 52.18
CA THR A 414 35.00 26.93 51.86
C THR A 414 35.05 27.41 50.41
N ILE A 415 35.46 28.67 50.20
CA ILE A 415 35.72 29.38 48.93
C ILE A 415 36.97 30.23 49.23
N PRO A 416 38.10 30.13 48.47
CA PRO A 416 38.30 30.79 47.15
C PRO A 416 39.11 29.92 46.14
N SER A 417 39.42 30.31 44.88
CA SER A 417 39.05 31.44 44.01
C SER A 417 39.38 31.16 42.52
N ASP A 418 38.80 31.99 41.65
CA ASP A 418 39.28 32.44 40.32
C ASP A 418 39.14 31.52 39.07
N ARG A 419 38.32 32.03 38.12
CA ARG A 419 38.60 32.23 36.67
C ARG A 419 39.55 31.23 35.97
N ARG A 420 39.18 30.57 34.86
CA ARG A 420 38.36 31.03 33.71
C ARG A 420 37.86 29.84 32.87
N ASP A 421 36.82 30.10 32.09
CA ASP A 421 36.55 29.63 30.72
C ASP A 421 37.05 28.23 30.30
N ASP A 422 36.13 27.25 30.24
CA ASP A 422 36.12 26.28 29.12
C ASP A 422 34.70 25.75 28.86
N LEU A 423 34.14 26.04 27.68
CA LEU A 423 32.78 25.67 27.27
C LEU A 423 32.82 24.42 26.38
N GLN A 424 33.04 23.25 26.98
CA GLN A 424 33.04 22.00 26.24
C GLN A 424 31.62 21.48 25.97
N ASN A 425 31.31 21.30 24.69
CA ASN A 425 30.01 20.84 24.21
C ASN A 425 29.71 19.41 24.69
N VAL A 426 28.62 19.23 25.46
CA VAL A 426 27.96 17.93 25.57
C VAL A 426 27.26 17.66 24.24
N SER A 427 27.94 16.97 23.34
CA SER A 427 27.36 16.53 22.07
C SER A 427 26.33 15.43 22.31
N SER A 428 25.06 15.79 22.23
CA SER A 428 23.98 14.81 22.16
C SER A 428 24.16 13.98 20.88
N GLN A 429 24.43 12.68 21.05
CA GLN A 429 24.61 11.77 19.93
C GLN A 429 23.32 11.66 19.12
N MET A 430 23.32 12.22 17.90
CA MET A 430 22.28 11.93 16.92
C MET A 430 22.32 10.44 16.56
N PRO A 431 21.16 9.79 16.33
CA PRO A 431 21.14 8.51 15.62
C PRO A 431 21.75 8.69 14.22
N PRO A 432 22.43 7.68 13.66
CA PRO A 432 23.18 7.81 12.42
C PRO A 432 22.27 8.21 11.24
N GLN A 433 22.74 9.17 10.45
CA GLN A 433 22.00 9.76 9.33
C GLN A 433 21.68 8.71 8.27
N ALA A 434 20.40 8.53 7.95
CA ALA A 434 19.96 7.56 6.94
C ALA A 434 20.31 8.03 5.51
N PHE A 435 20.83 7.10 4.71
CA PHE A 435 21.44 7.24 3.37
C PHE A 435 20.43 7.60 2.24
N PHE A 436 19.61 8.65 2.42
CA PHE A 436 18.58 9.05 1.44
C PHE A 436 18.99 10.20 0.49
N ASP A 437 20.22 10.69 0.57
CA ASP A 437 20.69 11.93 -0.10
C ASP A 437 21.17 11.76 -1.56
N PHE A 438 20.52 10.88 -2.34
CA PHE A 438 20.83 10.68 -3.77
C PHE A 438 19.69 10.97 -4.74
N VAL A 439 18.62 11.59 -4.25
CA VAL A 439 17.88 12.60 -4.99
C VAL A 439 17.87 13.84 -4.09
N ASN A 440 18.35 14.98 -4.57
CA ASN A 440 18.34 16.25 -3.82
C ASN A 440 16.91 16.82 -3.74
N VAL A 441 16.06 16.12 -2.99
CA VAL A 441 14.79 16.61 -2.50
C VAL A 441 15.13 17.57 -1.37
N LYS A 442 14.78 18.86 -1.50
CA LYS A 442 14.79 19.83 -0.40
C LYS A 442 14.36 19.13 0.91
N SER A 443 15.17 19.26 1.96
CA SER A 443 14.93 18.68 3.29
C SER A 443 13.44 18.64 3.64
N LYS A 444 12.89 17.45 3.92
CA LYS A 444 11.44 17.20 4.09
C LYS A 444 10.78 18.31 4.94
N VAL A 445 10.11 19.26 4.30
CA VAL A 445 9.29 20.25 4.99
C VAL A 445 8.11 19.48 5.60
N PRO A 446 7.86 19.55 6.92
CA PRO A 446 6.74 18.83 7.52
C PRO A 446 5.41 19.33 6.92
N LEU A 447 4.43 18.44 6.82
CA LEU A 447 3.18 18.66 6.07
C LEU A 447 2.47 19.99 6.43
N THR A 448 2.58 20.38 7.70
CA THR A 448 2.00 21.59 8.32
C THR A 448 2.69 22.90 7.92
N GLN A 449 3.95 22.87 7.48
CA GLN A 449 4.77 24.05 7.15
C GLN A 449 4.89 24.33 5.64
N LEU A 450 4.31 23.47 4.78
CA LEU A 450 4.36 23.64 3.32
C LEU A 450 3.78 25.00 2.88
N SER A 451 4.56 25.77 2.12
CA SER A 451 4.08 26.99 1.46
C SER A 451 2.96 26.66 0.47
N ALA A 452 2.02 27.58 0.24
CA ALA A 452 0.92 27.36 -0.72
C ALA A 452 1.40 27.03 -2.15
N LYS A 453 2.59 27.51 -2.55
CA LYS A 453 3.22 27.16 -3.83
C LYS A 453 3.84 25.75 -3.83
N GLU A 454 4.33 25.28 -2.69
CA GLU A 454 4.99 23.98 -2.56
C GLU A 454 3.98 22.86 -2.29
N ALA A 455 2.89 23.16 -1.58
CA ALA A 455 1.77 22.26 -1.35
C ALA A 455 1.00 21.89 -2.65
N TRP A 456 1.03 22.74 -3.68
CA TRP A 456 0.31 22.50 -4.95
C TRP A 456 0.64 21.15 -5.58
N TRP A 457 1.92 20.76 -5.61
CA TRP A 457 2.33 19.49 -6.24
C TRP A 457 1.81 18.25 -5.48
N PRO A 458 2.01 18.11 -4.14
CA PRO A 458 1.33 17.08 -3.34
C PRO A 458 -0.21 17.10 -3.48
N ILE A 459 -0.85 18.27 -3.47
CA ILE A 459 -2.31 18.40 -3.58
C ILE A 459 -2.80 17.89 -4.94
N MET A 460 -2.19 18.32 -6.06
CA MET A 460 -2.58 17.86 -7.38
C MET A 460 -2.32 16.36 -7.56
N PHE A 461 -1.17 15.87 -7.11
CA PHE A 461 -0.83 14.45 -7.18
C PHE A 461 -1.84 13.57 -6.41
N VAL A 462 -2.15 13.93 -5.17
CA VAL A 462 -3.17 13.21 -4.37
C VAL A 462 -4.58 13.43 -4.95
N SER A 463 -4.87 14.58 -5.57
CA SER A 463 -6.17 14.80 -6.24
C SER A 463 -6.35 13.91 -7.46
N THR A 464 -5.31 13.69 -8.27
CA THR A 464 -5.35 12.70 -9.38
C THR A 464 -5.58 11.28 -8.83
N LEU A 465 -4.98 10.93 -7.70
CA LEU A 465 -5.23 9.65 -7.03
C LEU A 465 -6.66 9.56 -6.47
N PHE A 466 -7.24 10.67 -6.02
CA PHE A 466 -8.66 10.76 -5.64
C PHE A 466 -9.62 10.59 -6.83
N PHE A 467 -9.30 11.10 -8.03
CA PHE A 467 -10.05 10.78 -9.25
C PHE A 467 -10.04 9.28 -9.54
N LEU A 468 -8.85 8.67 -9.52
CA LEU A 468 -8.67 7.25 -9.81
C LEU A 468 -9.37 6.33 -8.79
N TRP A 469 -9.37 6.74 -7.51
CA TRP A 469 -10.17 6.11 -6.46
C TRP A 469 -11.68 6.33 -6.68
N GLY A 470 -12.13 7.56 -6.94
CA GLY A 470 -13.54 7.86 -7.21
C GLY A 470 -14.10 7.09 -8.40
N PHE A 471 -13.27 6.87 -9.43
CA PHE A 471 -13.58 6.01 -10.57
C PHE A 471 -13.69 4.53 -10.16
N ALA A 472 -12.71 3.99 -9.44
CA ALA A 472 -12.78 2.61 -8.94
C ALA A 472 -13.97 2.37 -7.99
N TYR A 473 -14.34 3.36 -7.17
CA TYR A 473 -15.49 3.33 -6.27
C TYR A 473 -16.83 3.34 -7.01
N GLY A 474 -17.02 4.25 -7.97
CA GLY A 474 -18.27 4.30 -8.76
C GLY A 474 -18.46 3.04 -9.60
N LEU A 475 -17.37 2.54 -10.19
CA LEU A 475 -17.34 1.28 -10.95
C LEU A 475 -17.71 0.08 -10.06
N LEU A 476 -17.09 -0.03 -8.88
CA LEU A 476 -17.44 -1.03 -7.86
C LEU A 476 -18.93 -0.95 -7.47
N GLY A 477 -19.47 0.26 -7.30
CA GLY A 477 -20.88 0.50 -6.98
C GLY A 477 -21.83 -0.08 -8.03
N THR A 478 -21.59 0.23 -9.33
CA THR A 478 -22.37 -0.33 -10.44
C THR A 478 -22.28 -1.86 -10.49
N LEU A 479 -21.06 -2.42 -10.43
CA LEU A 479 -20.86 -3.86 -10.45
C LEU A 479 -21.59 -4.56 -9.30
N ASN A 480 -21.50 -4.04 -8.08
CA ASN A 480 -22.16 -4.59 -6.90
C ASN A 480 -23.69 -4.65 -7.04
N ILE A 481 -24.32 -3.72 -7.77
CA ILE A 481 -25.76 -3.75 -8.06
C ILE A 481 -26.08 -4.90 -9.03
N GLU A 482 -25.38 -4.99 -10.16
CA GLU A 482 -25.67 -6.03 -11.17
C GLU A 482 -25.46 -7.44 -10.65
N ILE A 483 -24.50 -7.66 -9.74
CA ILE A 483 -24.31 -8.97 -9.08
C ILE A 483 -25.50 -9.38 -8.21
N GLN A 484 -26.28 -8.43 -7.68
CA GLN A 484 -27.51 -8.74 -6.93
C GLN A 484 -28.65 -9.11 -7.89
N THR A 485 -28.74 -8.42 -9.03
CA THR A 485 -29.68 -8.70 -10.12
C THR A 485 -29.42 -10.09 -10.74
N LEU A 486 -28.20 -10.33 -11.20
CA LEU A 486 -27.77 -11.56 -11.88
C LEU A 486 -27.85 -12.82 -11.00
N LEU A 487 -27.81 -12.67 -9.67
CA LEU A 487 -27.91 -13.77 -8.71
C LEU A 487 -29.26 -13.83 -7.97
N GLY A 488 -30.22 -12.98 -8.34
CA GLY A 488 -31.59 -13.03 -7.83
C GLY A 488 -31.70 -12.87 -6.31
N TYR A 489 -30.91 -11.97 -5.72
CA TYR A 489 -30.88 -11.81 -4.26
C TYR A 489 -32.14 -11.11 -3.72
N ASN A 490 -32.75 -11.71 -2.68
CA ASN A 490 -33.85 -11.09 -1.95
C ASN A 490 -33.45 -9.73 -1.36
N PRO A 491 -34.36 -8.73 -1.27
CA PRO A 491 -34.03 -7.38 -0.78
C PRO A 491 -33.32 -7.34 0.58
N SER A 492 -33.64 -8.25 1.51
CA SER A 492 -32.96 -8.35 2.81
C SER A 492 -31.49 -8.79 2.70
N ARG A 493 -31.13 -9.61 1.70
CA ARG A 493 -29.74 -9.99 1.41
C ARG A 493 -28.97 -8.86 0.73
N THR A 494 -29.64 -8.10 -0.14
CA THR A 494 -29.15 -6.85 -0.74
C THR A 494 -28.82 -5.80 0.32
N ILE A 495 -29.78 -5.50 1.21
CA ILE A 495 -29.59 -4.55 2.30
C ILE A 495 -28.44 -5.01 3.20
N ALA A 496 -28.43 -6.26 3.65
CA ALA A 496 -27.34 -6.79 4.48
C ALA A 496 -25.95 -6.72 3.81
N LEU A 497 -25.86 -6.77 2.47
CA LEU A 497 -24.60 -6.61 1.73
C LEU A 497 -24.12 -5.13 1.71
N ARG A 498 -25.05 -4.16 1.67
CA ARG A 498 -24.78 -2.72 1.81
C ARG A 498 -24.46 -2.34 3.26
N ASP A 499 -25.21 -2.87 4.22
CA ASP A 499 -24.99 -2.65 5.65
C ASP A 499 -23.62 -3.21 6.08
N ALA A 500 -23.17 -4.34 5.52
CA ALA A 500 -21.82 -4.87 5.73
C ALA A 500 -20.71 -3.92 5.23
N TYR A 501 -20.91 -3.29 4.07
CA TYR A 501 -19.98 -2.28 3.53
C TYR A 501 -19.82 -1.11 4.51
N TRP A 502 -20.93 -0.53 4.95
CA TRP A 502 -20.90 0.62 5.86
C TRP A 502 -20.55 0.25 7.32
N ALA A 503 -20.80 -0.98 7.76
CA ALA A 503 -20.30 -1.49 9.03
C ALA A 503 -18.76 -1.58 9.05
N ALA A 504 -18.12 -1.95 7.93
CA ALA A 504 -16.66 -1.95 7.84
C ALA A 504 -16.05 -0.55 8.00
N TYR A 505 -16.79 0.51 7.64
CA TYR A 505 -16.39 1.90 7.93
C TYR A 505 -16.38 2.26 9.41
N PHE A 506 -17.08 1.53 10.28
CA PHE A 506 -16.92 1.63 11.74
C PHE A 506 -15.66 0.91 12.23
N PHE A 507 -15.44 -0.32 11.77
CA PHE A 507 -14.37 -1.19 12.27
C PHE A 507 -12.98 -0.87 11.71
N GLY A 508 -12.85 -0.57 10.42
CA GLY A 508 -11.56 -0.31 9.75
C GLY A 508 -10.75 0.82 10.40
N PRO A 509 -11.34 2.01 10.62
CA PRO A 509 -10.68 3.10 11.33
C PRO A 509 -10.24 2.73 12.75
N LEU A 510 -11.09 2.02 13.51
CA LEU A 510 -10.83 1.69 14.91
C LEU A 510 -9.76 0.60 15.07
N VAL A 511 -9.82 -0.45 14.25
CA VAL A 511 -8.95 -1.64 14.36
C VAL A 511 -7.60 -1.41 13.68
N VAL A 512 -7.58 -0.78 12.50
CA VAL A 512 -6.37 -0.63 11.69
C VAL A 512 -5.99 0.85 11.53
N GLY A 513 -6.88 1.68 10.98
CA GLY A 513 -6.58 3.04 10.54
C GLY A 513 -5.93 3.92 11.61
N TYR A 514 -6.48 3.93 12.83
CA TYR A 514 -5.97 4.68 13.97
C TYR A 514 -4.57 4.25 14.39
N TRP A 515 -4.36 2.94 14.57
CA TRP A 515 -3.11 2.40 15.09
C TRP A 515 -1.95 2.59 14.10
N VAL A 516 -2.20 2.36 12.81
CA VAL A 516 -1.21 2.62 11.76
C VAL A 516 -0.93 4.12 11.63
N LEU A 517 -1.95 4.98 11.56
CA LEU A 517 -1.75 6.44 11.42
C LEU A 517 -1.03 7.05 12.63
N LYS A 518 -1.25 6.51 13.83
CA LYS A 518 -0.62 6.99 15.06
C LYS A 518 0.84 6.54 15.20
N ARG A 519 1.17 5.28 14.88
CA ARG A 519 2.53 4.71 15.05
C ARG A 519 3.42 4.91 13.83
N GLU A 520 2.91 4.61 12.64
CA GLU A 520 3.66 4.48 11.39
C GLU A 520 3.40 5.65 10.41
N GLY A 521 2.49 6.57 10.76
CA GLY A 521 2.21 7.79 10.02
C GLY A 521 1.38 7.61 8.74
N PHE A 522 1.17 8.71 8.02
CA PHE A 522 0.24 8.78 6.87
C PHE A 522 0.58 7.78 5.76
N LYS A 523 1.86 7.68 5.39
CA LYS A 523 2.31 6.81 4.29
C LYS A 523 2.01 5.34 4.56
N ALA A 524 2.25 4.86 5.79
CA ALA A 524 1.94 3.49 6.17
C ALA A 524 0.43 3.21 6.13
N THR A 525 -0.42 4.16 6.54
CA THR A 525 -1.88 3.99 6.47
C THR A 525 -2.39 3.91 5.03
N PHE A 526 -1.83 4.70 4.09
CA PHE A 526 -2.13 4.55 2.66
C PHE A 526 -1.74 3.16 2.15
N MET A 527 -0.54 2.66 2.49
CA MET A 527 -0.09 1.33 2.09
C MET A 527 -0.98 0.22 2.67
N ALA A 528 -1.35 0.30 3.95
CA ALA A 528 -2.21 -0.66 4.63
C ALA A 528 -3.62 -0.69 4.02
N GLY A 529 -4.24 0.49 3.79
CA GLY A 529 -5.55 0.59 3.17
C GLY A 529 -5.60 0.05 1.74
N LEU A 530 -4.59 0.35 0.91
CA LEU A 530 -4.50 -0.17 -0.46
C LEU A 530 -4.27 -1.69 -0.48
N ALA A 531 -3.44 -2.23 0.42
CA ALA A 531 -3.23 -3.67 0.53
C ALA A 531 -4.50 -4.43 0.94
N ILE A 532 -5.26 -3.91 1.91
CA ILE A 532 -6.53 -4.48 2.34
C ILE A 532 -7.58 -4.38 1.23
N TYR A 533 -7.68 -3.23 0.55
CA TYR A 533 -8.61 -3.03 -0.57
C TYR A 533 -8.29 -3.98 -1.73
N ALA A 534 -7.02 -4.12 -2.12
CA ALA A 534 -6.60 -5.09 -3.14
C ALA A 534 -6.94 -6.54 -2.76
N ALA A 535 -6.71 -6.93 -1.50
CA ALA A 535 -7.06 -8.27 -1.01
C ALA A 535 -8.58 -8.52 -1.08
N GLY A 536 -9.41 -7.53 -0.73
CA GLY A 536 -10.87 -7.61 -0.85
C GLY A 536 -11.35 -7.69 -2.31
N ALA A 537 -10.80 -6.85 -3.20
CA ALA A 537 -11.12 -6.85 -4.62
C ALA A 537 -10.73 -8.19 -5.29
N MET A 538 -9.56 -8.75 -4.97
CA MET A 538 -9.14 -10.06 -5.45
C MET A 538 -9.97 -11.21 -4.86
N SER A 539 -10.44 -11.08 -3.61
CA SER A 539 -11.36 -12.04 -2.97
C SER A 539 -12.77 -11.99 -3.58
N PHE A 540 -13.12 -10.96 -4.33
CA PHE A 540 -14.42 -10.87 -5.00
C PHE A 540 -14.56 -11.90 -6.13
N TRP A 541 -13.49 -12.12 -6.90
CA TRP A 541 -13.49 -13.07 -8.01
C TRP A 541 -13.88 -14.50 -7.59
N PRO A 542 -13.21 -15.19 -6.63
CA PRO A 542 -13.63 -16.51 -6.17
C PRO A 542 -15.07 -16.53 -5.64
N SER A 543 -15.50 -15.48 -4.94
CA SER A 543 -16.88 -15.34 -4.47
C SER A 543 -17.88 -15.35 -5.64
N SER A 544 -17.54 -14.74 -6.77
CA SER A 544 -18.37 -14.74 -7.98
C SER A 544 -18.33 -16.05 -8.77
N VAL A 545 -17.17 -16.70 -8.89
CA VAL A 545 -17.03 -17.99 -9.57
C VAL A 545 -17.80 -19.08 -8.82
N LEU A 546 -17.72 -19.06 -7.48
CA LEU A 546 -18.44 -19.98 -6.59
C LEU A 546 -19.89 -19.53 -6.29
N ARG A 547 -20.33 -18.38 -6.84
CA ARG A 547 -21.65 -17.75 -6.62
C ARG A 547 -22.06 -17.69 -5.13
N SER A 548 -21.10 -17.42 -4.25
CA SER A 548 -21.23 -17.61 -2.79
C SER A 548 -21.60 -16.31 -2.09
N TYR A 549 -22.86 -16.20 -1.61
CA TYR A 549 -23.33 -15.02 -0.86
C TYR A 549 -22.44 -14.68 0.37
N PRO A 550 -22.03 -15.62 1.24
CA PRO A 550 -21.08 -15.33 2.32
C PRO A 550 -19.71 -14.87 1.80
N GLY A 551 -19.26 -15.38 0.66
CA GLY A 551 -18.04 -14.92 -0.01
C GLY A 551 -18.15 -13.46 -0.42
N PHE A 552 -19.23 -13.07 -1.11
CA PHE A 552 -19.47 -11.67 -1.48
C PHE A 552 -19.56 -10.76 -0.25
N PHE A 553 -20.25 -11.20 0.80
CA PHE A 553 -20.38 -10.46 2.05
C PHE A 553 -19.01 -10.16 2.69
N ILE A 554 -18.15 -11.17 2.80
CA ILE A 554 -16.80 -11.02 3.36
C ILE A 554 -15.92 -10.16 2.45
N SER A 555 -15.93 -10.39 1.12
CA SER A 555 -15.13 -9.61 0.17
C SER A 555 -15.52 -8.13 0.17
N ASN A 556 -16.82 -7.82 0.20
CA ASN A 556 -17.33 -6.45 0.24
C ASN A 556 -16.99 -5.74 1.57
N PHE A 557 -17.05 -6.46 2.70
CA PHE A 557 -16.60 -5.96 4.00
C PHE A 557 -15.08 -5.66 4.01
N ILE A 558 -14.25 -6.54 3.44
CA ILE A 558 -12.79 -6.32 3.37
C ILE A 558 -12.45 -5.13 2.47
N ILE A 559 -13.12 -5.00 1.31
CA ILE A 559 -12.99 -3.82 0.43
C ILE A 559 -13.25 -2.54 1.22
N ALA A 560 -14.41 -2.44 1.85
CA ALA A 560 -14.80 -1.25 2.62
C ALA A 560 -13.89 -0.98 3.81
N LEU A 561 -13.37 -2.01 4.49
CA LEU A 561 -12.40 -1.88 5.57
C LEU A 561 -11.11 -1.21 5.07
N GLY A 562 -10.61 -1.61 3.89
CA GLY A 562 -9.44 -1.01 3.24
C GLY A 562 -9.69 0.45 2.84
N LEU A 563 -10.83 0.73 2.20
CA LEU A 563 -11.23 2.07 1.79
C LEU A 563 -11.40 3.02 2.98
N ALA A 564 -12.03 2.57 4.07
CA ALA A 564 -12.14 3.34 5.32
C ALA A 564 -10.76 3.63 5.94
N CYS A 565 -9.81 2.68 5.88
CA CYS A 565 -8.44 2.95 6.32
C CYS A 565 -7.76 4.03 5.48
N LEU A 566 -8.00 4.07 4.16
CA LEU A 566 -7.51 5.15 3.31
C LEU A 566 -8.09 6.50 3.74
N GLU A 567 -9.40 6.60 3.95
CA GLU A 567 -10.05 7.86 4.32
C GLU A 567 -9.56 8.46 5.64
N VAL A 568 -9.19 7.62 6.61
CA VAL A 568 -8.58 8.04 7.89
C VAL A 568 -7.28 8.82 7.69
N ALA A 569 -6.52 8.55 6.63
CA ALA A 569 -5.29 9.27 6.28
C ALA A 569 -5.49 10.31 5.17
N ALA A 570 -6.32 10.02 4.17
CA ALA A 570 -6.45 10.78 2.95
C ALA A 570 -7.10 12.16 3.16
N ASN A 571 -8.23 12.19 3.85
CA ASN A 571 -8.96 13.44 4.15
C ASN A 571 -8.13 14.40 5.03
N PRO A 572 -7.50 13.98 6.15
CA PRO A 572 -6.64 14.88 6.92
C PRO A 572 -5.34 15.23 6.19
N PHE A 573 -4.77 14.37 5.33
CA PHE A 573 -3.55 14.72 4.59
C PHE A 573 -3.77 15.97 3.71
N ILE A 574 -4.88 16.01 2.96
CA ILE A 574 -5.23 17.16 2.11
C ILE A 574 -5.64 18.38 2.95
N ALA A 575 -6.36 18.17 4.05
CA ALA A 575 -6.70 19.23 5.00
C ALA A 575 -5.45 19.89 5.61
N LEU A 576 -4.41 19.11 5.93
CA LEU A 576 -3.17 19.56 6.57
C LEU A 576 -2.09 20.03 5.59
N ALA A 577 -2.16 19.67 4.30
CA ALA A 577 -1.19 20.05 3.28
C ALA A 577 -1.15 21.58 3.02
N GLY A 578 -0.32 22.28 3.80
CA GLY A 578 -0.13 23.73 3.70
C GLY A 578 -1.16 24.57 4.47
N PRO A 579 -1.26 25.90 4.20
CA PRO A 579 -1.83 26.86 5.15
C PRO A 579 -3.26 26.52 5.62
N GLY A 580 -3.44 26.32 6.93
CA GLY A 580 -4.67 25.77 7.53
C GLY A 580 -5.92 26.65 7.40
N GLU A 581 -5.81 27.84 6.81
CA GLU A 581 -6.93 28.72 6.45
C GLU A 581 -7.70 28.19 5.24
N LEU A 582 -7.01 27.54 4.29
CA LEU A 582 -7.56 27.02 3.04
C LEU A 582 -7.87 25.51 3.10
N SER A 583 -7.94 24.95 4.32
CA SER A 583 -8.19 23.52 4.56
C SER A 583 -9.47 23.02 3.88
N GLU A 584 -10.58 23.76 4.04
CA GLU A 584 -11.86 23.45 3.40
C GLU A 584 -11.78 23.56 1.87
N ALA A 585 -11.10 24.60 1.36
CA ALA A 585 -10.98 24.83 -0.08
C ALA A 585 -10.21 23.69 -0.75
N ARG A 586 -9.08 23.26 -0.17
CA ARG A 586 -8.30 22.11 -0.64
C ARG A 586 -9.13 20.82 -0.62
N LEU A 587 -9.78 20.53 0.51
CA LEU A 587 -10.49 19.26 0.66
C LEU A 587 -11.74 19.20 -0.24
N ASN A 588 -12.50 20.30 -0.38
CA ASN A 588 -13.60 20.39 -1.35
C ASN A 588 -13.11 20.23 -2.79
N PHE A 589 -11.96 20.83 -3.16
CA PHE A 589 -11.41 20.74 -4.52
C PHE A 589 -11.01 19.29 -4.87
N ALA A 590 -10.24 18.62 -4.01
CA ALA A 590 -9.83 17.23 -4.23
C ALA A 590 -11.02 16.26 -4.22
N GLN A 591 -11.99 16.48 -3.34
CA GLN A 591 -13.25 15.72 -3.31
C GLN A 591 -14.15 16.05 -4.53
N GLY A 592 -14.04 17.24 -5.13
CA GLY A 592 -14.66 17.55 -6.42
C GLY A 592 -14.04 16.74 -7.56
N ILE A 593 -12.71 16.59 -7.57
CA ILE A 593 -11.98 15.75 -8.53
C ILE A 593 -12.33 14.26 -8.35
N GLN A 594 -12.49 13.77 -7.11
CA GLN A 594 -13.05 12.44 -6.83
C GLN A 594 -14.45 12.28 -7.43
N ALA A 595 -15.32 13.29 -7.27
CA ALA A 595 -16.71 13.23 -7.73
C ALA A 595 -16.83 13.11 -9.26
N ILE A 596 -15.90 13.69 -10.04
CA ILE A 596 -15.80 13.46 -11.49
C ILE A 596 -15.55 11.96 -11.78
N GLY A 597 -14.69 11.30 -10.99
CA GLY A 597 -14.44 9.86 -11.12
C GLY A 597 -15.72 9.03 -10.97
N SER A 598 -16.58 9.36 -9.99
CA SER A 598 -17.88 8.70 -9.76
C SER A 598 -18.99 9.11 -10.74
N VAL A 599 -18.80 10.16 -11.55
CA VAL A 599 -19.66 10.44 -12.73
C VAL A 599 -19.26 9.54 -13.90
N VAL A 600 -17.96 9.51 -14.21
CA VAL A 600 -17.46 8.84 -15.42
C VAL A 600 -17.55 7.31 -15.32
N SER A 601 -17.38 6.73 -14.12
CA SER A 601 -17.29 5.28 -13.96
C SER A 601 -18.57 4.50 -14.29
N PRO A 602 -19.79 4.88 -13.84
CA PRO A 602 -21.02 4.18 -14.26
C PRO A 602 -21.29 4.29 -15.77
N MET A 603 -20.94 5.43 -16.38
CA MET A 603 -21.13 5.66 -17.83
C MET A 603 -20.20 4.76 -18.65
N VAL A 604 -18.93 4.66 -18.25
CA VAL A 604 -17.97 3.71 -18.87
C VAL A 604 -18.37 2.27 -18.60
N ALA A 605 -18.92 1.94 -17.42
CA ALA A 605 -19.39 0.60 -17.11
C ALA A 605 -20.55 0.17 -18.02
N GLN A 606 -21.56 1.02 -18.22
CA GLN A 606 -22.71 0.72 -19.07
C GLN A 606 -22.31 0.44 -20.52
N GLU A 607 -21.51 1.32 -21.12
CA GLU A 607 -21.10 1.20 -22.53
C GLU A 607 -20.06 0.08 -22.76
N ALA A 608 -19.08 -0.09 -21.86
CA ALA A 608 -17.93 -0.97 -22.08
C ALA A 608 -18.05 -2.37 -21.47
N LEU A 609 -18.97 -2.61 -20.52
CA LEU A 609 -19.19 -3.94 -19.92
C LEU A 609 -20.55 -4.52 -20.33
N PHE A 610 -21.60 -3.69 -20.29
CA PHE A 610 -23.01 -4.15 -20.42
C PHE A 610 -23.60 -3.88 -21.82
N SER A 611 -22.75 -3.67 -22.83
CA SER A 611 -23.17 -3.63 -24.24
C SER A 611 -23.53 -5.03 -24.74
N GLY A 612 -24.83 -5.27 -24.92
CA GLY A 612 -25.42 -6.55 -25.33
C GLY A 612 -25.78 -7.42 -24.13
N VAL A 613 -27.08 -7.64 -23.91
CA VAL A 613 -27.62 -8.37 -22.75
C VAL A 613 -27.48 -9.88 -22.97
N ASP A 614 -26.51 -10.50 -22.29
CA ASP A 614 -26.25 -11.94 -22.39
C ASP A 614 -25.56 -12.49 -21.12
N GLN A 615 -25.55 -13.82 -20.92
CA GLN A 615 -24.94 -14.41 -19.71
C GLN A 615 -23.40 -14.29 -19.63
N GLU A 616 -22.77 -13.62 -20.60
CA GLU A 616 -21.38 -13.19 -20.53
C GLU A 616 -21.11 -12.17 -19.41
N ASP A 617 -22.10 -11.38 -19.00
CA ASP A 617 -21.91 -10.25 -18.08
C ASP A 617 -21.18 -10.64 -16.78
N LEU A 618 -21.47 -11.81 -16.20
CA LEU A 618 -20.79 -12.27 -14.99
C LEU A 618 -19.29 -12.53 -15.20
N PHE A 619 -18.86 -12.91 -16.41
CA PHE A 619 -17.44 -13.01 -16.78
C PHE A 619 -16.82 -11.63 -17.05
N ARG A 620 -17.55 -10.71 -17.70
CA ARG A 620 -17.10 -9.32 -17.93
C ARG A 620 -16.88 -8.59 -16.58
N ILE A 621 -17.80 -8.77 -15.65
CA ILE A 621 -17.72 -8.35 -14.24
C ILE A 621 -16.46 -8.91 -13.57
N GLN A 622 -16.18 -10.21 -13.70
CA GLN A 622 -14.97 -10.84 -13.14
C GLN A 622 -13.68 -10.16 -13.63
N TRP A 623 -13.52 -10.02 -14.94
CA TRP A 623 -12.36 -9.32 -15.53
C TRP A 623 -12.23 -7.87 -15.07
N CYS A 624 -13.35 -7.17 -14.87
CA CYS A 624 -13.37 -5.83 -14.30
C CYS A 624 -12.84 -5.80 -12.85
N TYR A 625 -13.27 -6.74 -11.99
CA TYR A 625 -12.77 -6.85 -10.62
C TYR A 625 -11.26 -7.17 -10.55
N LEU A 626 -10.75 -8.04 -11.42
CA LEU A 626 -9.31 -8.33 -11.51
C LEU A 626 -8.52 -7.09 -11.96
N ALA A 627 -9.02 -6.35 -12.96
CA ALA A 627 -8.41 -5.11 -13.42
C ALA A 627 -8.36 -4.05 -12.30
N VAL A 628 -9.45 -3.87 -11.54
CA VAL A 628 -9.48 -2.98 -10.36
C VAL A 628 -8.49 -3.46 -9.30
N GLY A 629 -8.44 -4.76 -8.98
CA GLY A 629 -7.49 -5.31 -8.01
C GLY A 629 -6.02 -5.05 -8.39
N LEU A 630 -5.64 -5.36 -9.64
CA LEU A 630 -4.29 -5.10 -10.16
C LEU A 630 -3.96 -3.60 -10.19
N PHE A 631 -4.93 -2.76 -10.54
CA PHE A 631 -4.77 -1.31 -10.53
C PHE A 631 -4.54 -0.76 -9.11
N VAL A 632 -5.24 -1.28 -8.10
CA VAL A 632 -5.00 -0.91 -6.69
C VAL A 632 -3.61 -1.33 -6.21
N VAL A 633 -3.10 -2.50 -6.64
CA VAL A 633 -1.72 -2.91 -6.36
C VAL A 633 -0.71 -1.97 -7.06
N PHE A 634 -0.96 -1.57 -8.31
CA PHE A 634 -0.14 -0.57 -9.00
C PHE A 634 -0.14 0.78 -8.25
N LEU A 635 -1.28 1.25 -7.77
CA LEU A 635 -1.35 2.45 -6.93
C LEU A 635 -0.55 2.29 -5.62
N ALA A 636 -0.57 1.11 -5.00
CA ALA A 636 0.25 0.84 -3.80
C ALA A 636 1.75 0.95 -4.11
N VAL A 637 2.21 0.44 -5.26
CA VAL A 637 3.60 0.59 -5.70
C VAL A 637 3.96 2.07 -5.92
N VAL A 638 3.05 2.85 -6.51
CA VAL A 638 3.23 4.31 -6.68
C VAL A 638 3.33 5.02 -5.33
N PHE A 639 2.41 4.77 -4.39
CA PHE A 639 2.47 5.32 -3.03
C PHE A 639 3.73 4.87 -2.27
N PHE A 640 4.26 3.67 -2.55
CA PHE A 640 5.51 3.21 -1.94
C PHE A 640 6.72 4.05 -2.40
N TYR A 641 6.85 4.38 -3.69
CA TYR A 641 7.97 5.18 -4.17
C TYR A 641 7.83 6.68 -3.93
N VAL A 642 6.61 7.21 -3.82
CA VAL A 642 6.37 8.63 -3.56
C VAL A 642 6.87 9.02 -2.15
N PRO A 643 7.69 10.09 -2.01
CA PRO A 643 8.04 10.64 -0.70
C PRO A 643 6.89 11.53 -0.20
N LEU A 644 5.90 10.94 0.47
CA LEU A 644 4.91 11.72 1.21
C LEU A 644 5.57 12.43 2.40
N SER A 645 5.18 13.68 2.65
CA SER A 645 5.51 14.41 3.88
C SER A 645 4.68 13.88 5.05
N GLU A 646 5.26 13.90 6.25
CA GLU A 646 4.62 13.42 7.48
C GLU A 646 4.32 14.60 8.41
N ALA A 647 3.58 14.33 9.49
CA ALA A 647 3.35 15.25 10.60
C ALA A 647 3.36 14.48 11.92
N GLY A 648 4.24 14.87 12.84
CA GLY A 648 4.28 14.38 14.21
C GLY A 648 3.08 14.90 15.01
N ASP A 649 2.77 14.22 16.11
CA ASP A 649 1.72 14.68 17.04
C ASP A 649 2.09 16.03 17.68
N GLU A 650 3.39 16.32 17.78
CA GLU A 650 3.96 17.59 18.24
C GLU A 650 3.79 18.72 17.21
N ASP A 651 4.15 18.50 15.93
CA ASP A 651 3.93 19.47 14.83
C ASP A 651 2.45 19.92 14.78
N LEU A 652 1.55 18.96 14.98
CA LEU A 652 0.11 19.19 14.97
C LEU A 652 -0.35 20.00 16.19
N GLU A 653 0.11 19.69 17.41
CA GLU A 653 -0.21 20.49 18.61
C GLU A 653 0.37 21.91 18.51
N VAL A 654 1.59 22.10 17.99
CA VAL A 654 2.19 23.43 17.74
C VAL A 654 1.37 24.23 16.73
N MET A 655 1.00 23.63 15.59
CA MET A 655 0.14 24.26 14.59
C MET A 655 -1.23 24.66 15.17
N ALA A 656 -1.80 23.82 16.05
CA ALA A 656 -3.07 24.10 16.72
C ALA A 656 -2.95 25.22 17.76
N LEU A 657 -1.91 25.22 18.58
CA LEU A 657 -1.67 26.26 19.61
C LEU A 657 -1.39 27.62 18.98
N GLN A 658 -0.56 27.70 17.93
CA GLN A 658 -0.32 28.95 17.19
C GLN A 658 -1.62 29.51 16.61
N ARG A 659 -2.48 28.64 16.05
CA ARG A 659 -3.81 29.04 15.55
C ARG A 659 -4.72 29.57 16.67
N LEU A 660 -4.76 28.90 17.83
CA LEU A 660 -5.59 29.32 18.97
C LEU A 660 -5.13 30.67 19.53
N LEU A 661 -3.80 30.88 19.62
CA LEU A 661 -3.20 32.16 20.00
C LEU A 661 -3.61 33.29 19.06
N HIS A 662 -3.50 33.10 17.73
CA HIS A 662 -3.94 34.09 16.73
C HIS A 662 -5.47 34.37 16.81
N ALA A 663 -6.26 33.39 17.26
CA ALA A 663 -7.70 33.55 17.49
C ALA A 663 -8.06 34.22 18.83
N GLY A 664 -7.09 34.41 19.73
CA GLY A 664 -7.35 34.86 21.10
C GLY A 664 -8.25 33.86 21.84
N LEU A 665 -7.84 32.59 21.85
CA LEU A 665 -8.41 31.47 22.58
C LEU A 665 -7.29 30.65 23.26
N ASP A 666 -7.63 29.93 24.32
CA ASP A 666 -6.76 28.92 24.92
C ASP A 666 -7.25 27.49 24.57
N LYS A 667 -6.38 26.49 24.72
CA LYS A 667 -6.68 25.06 24.49
C LYS A 667 -7.78 24.51 25.40
N ASP A 668 -7.95 25.11 26.58
CA ASP A 668 -8.85 24.70 27.66
C ASP A 668 -10.15 25.53 27.70
N ASP A 669 -10.35 26.43 26.73
CA ASP A 669 -11.56 27.25 26.59
C ASP A 669 -12.83 26.39 26.52
N ARG A 670 -13.90 26.88 27.16
CA ARG A 670 -15.17 26.14 27.31
C ARG A 670 -16.35 26.84 26.66
N ALA A 671 -17.24 26.05 26.07
CA ALA A 671 -18.55 26.46 25.60
C ALA A 671 -19.61 25.59 26.29
N PHE A 672 -20.64 26.22 26.88
CA PHE A 672 -21.69 25.52 27.65
C PHE A 672 -21.13 24.60 28.76
N GLY A 673 -20.03 24.99 29.40
CA GLY A 673 -19.35 24.22 30.45
C GLY A 673 -18.43 23.09 29.96
N VAL A 674 -18.54 22.69 28.69
CA VAL A 674 -17.74 21.64 28.04
C VAL A 674 -16.53 22.26 27.32
N GLY A 675 -15.37 21.60 27.32
CA GLY A 675 -14.19 22.07 26.59
C GLY A 675 -14.45 22.11 25.07
N ALA A 676 -14.17 23.25 24.42
CA ALA A 676 -14.57 23.52 23.04
C ALA A 676 -14.03 22.47 22.06
N ARG A 677 -12.78 22.01 22.24
CA ARG A 677 -12.12 20.93 21.50
C ARG A 677 -12.95 19.63 21.44
N HIS A 678 -13.54 19.24 22.56
CA HIS A 678 -14.38 18.03 22.69
C HIS A 678 -15.79 18.24 22.13
N LEU A 679 -16.38 19.43 22.35
CA LEU A 679 -17.70 19.76 21.81
C LEU A 679 -17.66 19.77 20.28
N VAL A 680 -16.70 20.48 19.68
CA VAL A 680 -16.50 20.53 18.20
C VAL A 680 -16.27 19.15 17.60
N LEU A 681 -15.51 18.29 18.28
CA LEU A 681 -15.30 16.91 17.84
C LEU A 681 -16.60 16.11 17.86
N TRP A 682 -17.22 15.93 19.02
CA TRP A 682 -18.28 14.93 19.17
C TRP A 682 -19.59 15.31 18.49
N SER A 683 -20.08 16.55 18.60
CA SER A 683 -21.30 16.94 17.86
C SER A 683 -21.04 17.08 16.35
N GLY A 684 -19.81 17.36 15.93
CA GLY A 684 -19.43 17.24 14.51
C GLY A 684 -19.47 15.80 14.00
N VAL A 685 -18.93 14.84 14.76
CA VAL A 685 -18.99 13.40 14.46
C VAL A 685 -20.43 12.90 14.40
N CYS A 686 -21.30 13.29 15.35
CA CYS A 686 -22.73 12.94 15.30
C CYS A 686 -23.42 13.47 14.03
N VAL A 687 -23.11 14.70 13.62
CA VAL A 687 -23.69 15.32 12.42
C VAL A 687 -23.16 14.69 11.14
N MET A 688 -21.90 14.25 11.13
CA MET A 688 -21.35 13.45 10.01
C MET A 688 -22.08 12.11 9.89
N TRP A 689 -22.38 11.45 11.01
CA TRP A 689 -23.10 10.18 11.03
C TRP A 689 -24.56 10.30 10.55
N ILE A 690 -25.25 11.37 10.95
CA ILE A 690 -26.58 11.70 10.41
C ILE A 690 -26.49 12.02 8.92
N TYR A 691 -25.56 12.89 8.51
CA TYR A 691 -25.40 13.32 7.11
C TYR A 691 -25.13 12.16 6.15
N VAL A 692 -24.15 11.28 6.44
CA VAL A 692 -23.85 10.14 5.56
C VAL A 692 -25.03 9.17 5.54
N GLY A 693 -25.72 9.00 6.68
CA GLY A 693 -26.99 8.29 6.74
C GLY A 693 -28.02 8.82 5.74
N THR A 694 -28.25 10.13 5.73
CA THR A 694 -29.17 10.79 4.80
C THR A 694 -28.79 10.60 3.34
N GLN A 695 -27.51 10.85 3.01
CA GLN A 695 -26.94 10.62 1.67
C GLN A 695 -27.20 9.18 1.18
N GLU A 696 -26.99 8.20 2.06
CA GLU A 696 -27.19 6.80 1.73
C GLU A 696 -28.67 6.41 1.58
N VAL A 697 -29.60 7.08 2.28
CA VAL A 697 -31.04 6.94 2.02
C VAL A 697 -31.38 7.46 0.62
N VAL A 698 -30.88 8.64 0.23
CA VAL A 698 -31.09 9.21 -1.12
C VAL A 698 -30.54 8.27 -2.19
N SER A 699 -29.33 7.74 -1.98
CA SER A 699 -28.69 6.79 -2.89
C SER A 699 -29.44 5.46 -3.01
N TYR A 700 -29.88 4.86 -1.89
CA TYR A 700 -30.61 3.59 -1.92
C TYR A 700 -31.99 3.71 -2.58
N PHE A 701 -32.74 4.77 -2.27
CA PHE A 701 -34.08 4.98 -2.83
C PHE A 701 -34.10 5.66 -4.20
N TRP A 702 -32.95 5.97 -4.81
CA TRP A 702 -32.87 6.75 -6.05
C TRP A 702 -33.84 6.27 -7.15
N THR A 703 -33.68 5.03 -7.61
CA THR A 703 -34.47 4.45 -8.71
C THR A 703 -35.98 4.44 -8.44
N PRO A 704 -36.49 3.90 -7.31
CA PRO A 704 -37.93 3.94 -7.02
C PRO A 704 -38.44 5.36 -6.75
N LEU A 705 -37.63 6.26 -6.17
CA LEU A 705 -38.03 7.64 -5.89
C LEU A 705 -38.17 8.46 -7.18
N VAL A 706 -37.24 8.32 -8.15
CA VAL A 706 -37.36 8.94 -9.47
C VAL A 706 -38.62 8.44 -10.18
N GLN A 707 -38.84 7.12 -10.26
CA GLN A 707 -40.04 6.57 -10.92
C GLN A 707 -41.35 6.99 -10.22
N HIS A 708 -41.36 7.14 -8.89
CA HIS A 708 -42.52 7.63 -8.17
C HIS A 708 -42.74 9.15 -8.35
N ILE A 709 -41.68 9.95 -8.51
CA ILE A 709 -41.77 11.41 -8.71
C ILE A 709 -42.09 11.79 -10.15
N ARG A 710 -41.50 11.09 -11.12
CA ARG A 710 -41.68 11.31 -12.56
C ARG A 710 -41.69 9.95 -13.28
N PRO A 711 -42.84 9.27 -13.34
CA PRO A 711 -42.98 8.01 -14.07
C PRO A 711 -42.49 8.16 -15.51
N GLY A 712 -41.59 7.27 -15.95
CA GLY A 712 -41.07 7.25 -17.32
C GLY A 712 -39.96 8.25 -17.65
N SER A 713 -39.28 8.87 -16.68
CA SER A 713 -37.89 9.28 -16.90
C SER A 713 -36.92 8.10 -16.68
N ASP A 714 -35.70 8.21 -17.19
CA ASP A 714 -34.66 7.20 -17.00
C ASP A 714 -33.84 7.52 -15.73
N PRO A 715 -33.91 6.70 -14.67
CA PRO A 715 -33.19 6.96 -13.43
C PRO A 715 -31.67 6.95 -13.58
N PHE A 716 -31.11 6.29 -14.61
CA PHE A 716 -29.68 6.28 -14.87
C PHE A 716 -29.19 7.65 -15.36
N TRP A 717 -29.85 8.23 -16.38
CA TRP A 717 -29.48 9.55 -16.88
C TRP A 717 -29.81 10.66 -15.88
N ASP A 718 -30.93 10.54 -15.16
CA ASP A 718 -31.24 11.45 -14.04
C ASP A 718 -30.16 11.36 -12.93
N LEU A 719 -29.60 10.17 -12.64
CA LEU A 719 -28.49 10.01 -11.68
C LEU A 719 -27.18 10.63 -12.18
N ALA A 720 -26.84 10.42 -13.46
CA ALA A 720 -25.63 10.97 -14.06
C ALA A 720 -25.64 12.51 -14.03
N ILE A 721 -26.81 13.13 -14.30
CA ILE A 721 -27.03 14.57 -14.12
C ILE A 721 -26.81 14.97 -12.66
N CYS A 722 -27.35 14.22 -11.69
CA CYS A 722 -27.17 14.51 -10.27
C CYS A 722 -25.72 14.43 -9.81
N HIS A 723 -24.98 13.39 -10.20
CA HIS A 723 -23.56 13.28 -9.86
C HIS A 723 -22.73 14.41 -10.49
N GLY A 724 -23.08 14.87 -11.69
CA GLY A 724 -22.46 16.05 -12.31
C GLY A 724 -22.74 17.34 -11.54
N VAL A 725 -23.98 17.55 -11.11
CA VAL A 725 -24.40 18.69 -10.27
C VAL A 725 -23.76 18.63 -8.87
N PHE A 726 -23.61 17.44 -8.29
CA PHE A 726 -22.90 17.19 -7.03
C PHE A 726 -21.41 17.52 -7.15
N ALA A 727 -20.75 17.09 -8.23
CA ALA A 727 -19.35 17.46 -8.50
C ALA A 727 -19.19 18.98 -8.64
N PHE A 728 -20.08 19.65 -9.38
CA PHE A 728 -20.11 21.11 -9.50
C PHE A 728 -20.30 21.81 -8.13
N GLY A 729 -21.18 21.31 -7.28
CA GLY A 729 -21.38 21.83 -5.92
C GLY A 729 -20.13 21.78 -5.04
N ARG A 730 -19.32 20.71 -5.13
CA ARG A 730 -18.00 20.62 -4.47
C ARG A 730 -17.02 21.67 -4.99
N PHE A 731 -16.92 21.88 -6.30
CA PHE A 731 -16.04 22.92 -6.88
C PHE A 731 -16.50 24.34 -6.52
N LEU A 732 -17.81 24.59 -6.50
CA LEU A 732 -18.38 25.87 -6.04
C LEU A 732 -17.99 26.13 -4.58
N ALA A 733 -18.20 25.16 -3.68
CA ALA A 733 -17.82 25.29 -2.28
C ALA A 733 -16.30 25.47 -2.06
N ALA A 734 -15.46 24.83 -2.87
CA ALA A 734 -14.02 25.09 -2.88
C ALA A 734 -13.71 26.57 -3.20
N GLY A 735 -14.37 27.13 -4.21
CA GLY A 735 -14.27 28.54 -4.58
C GLY A 735 -14.78 29.50 -3.51
N LEU A 736 -15.95 29.22 -2.92
CA LEU A 736 -16.54 30.02 -1.84
C LEU A 736 -15.64 30.04 -0.58
N ALA A 737 -15.05 28.89 -0.22
CA ALA A 737 -14.07 28.79 0.86
C ALA A 737 -12.77 29.56 0.53
N TYR A 738 -12.28 29.48 -0.71
CA TYR A 738 -11.09 30.21 -1.19
C TYR A 738 -11.28 31.74 -1.16
N ILE A 739 -12.48 32.23 -1.46
CA ILE A 739 -12.88 33.66 -1.35
C ILE A 739 -12.96 34.12 0.12
N GLY A 740 -12.88 33.20 1.10
CA GLY A 740 -12.86 33.53 2.53
C GLY A 740 -14.25 33.66 3.16
N ILE A 741 -15.27 33.02 2.58
CA ILE A 741 -16.57 32.83 3.24
C ILE A 741 -16.36 31.91 4.46
N PRO A 742 -16.94 32.22 5.65
CA PRO A 742 -16.78 31.36 6.81
C PRO A 742 -17.38 29.97 6.58
N PRO A 743 -16.63 28.86 6.78
CA PRO A 743 -17.12 27.49 6.56
C PRO A 743 -18.42 27.17 7.30
N ARG A 744 -18.60 27.71 8.51
CA ARG A 744 -19.85 27.62 9.29
C ARG A 744 -21.07 28.18 8.54
N ILE A 745 -20.91 29.28 7.81
CA ILE A 745 -22.00 29.89 7.03
C ILE A 745 -22.22 29.07 5.76
N MET A 746 -21.14 28.65 5.09
CA MET A 746 -21.21 27.82 3.89
C MET A 746 -21.95 26.49 4.17
N ILE A 747 -21.53 25.73 5.18
CA ILE A 747 -22.19 24.47 5.55
C ILE A 747 -23.62 24.70 6.05
N GLY A 748 -23.91 25.83 6.71
CA GLY A 748 -25.27 26.21 7.11
C GLY A 748 -26.21 26.43 5.93
N VAL A 749 -25.75 27.14 4.90
CA VAL A 749 -26.51 27.36 3.66
C VAL A 749 -26.71 26.04 2.90
N PHE A 750 -25.69 25.18 2.83
CA PHE A 750 -25.80 23.88 2.16
C PHE A 750 -26.74 22.91 2.90
N ILE A 751 -26.62 22.74 4.22
CA ILE A 751 -27.56 21.91 5.00
C ILE A 751 -28.99 22.46 4.91
N PHE A 752 -29.20 23.78 5.02
CA PHE A 752 -30.54 24.38 4.88
C PHE A 752 -31.11 24.22 3.46
N GLY A 753 -30.27 24.32 2.43
CA GLY A 753 -30.65 24.04 1.05
C GLY A 753 -31.13 22.60 0.86
N ALA A 754 -30.38 21.62 1.38
CA ALA A 754 -30.74 20.20 1.30
C ALA A 754 -32.03 19.88 2.07
N PHE A 755 -32.24 20.50 3.24
CA PHE A 755 -33.51 20.44 3.97
C PHE A 755 -34.68 20.99 3.14
N LEU A 756 -34.52 22.20 2.59
CA LEU A 756 -35.59 22.87 1.84
C LEU A 756 -35.93 22.13 0.54
N THR A 757 -34.93 21.63 -0.19
CA THR A 757 -35.16 20.92 -1.46
C THR A 757 -35.73 19.52 -1.24
N SER A 758 -35.32 18.79 -0.20
CA SER A 758 -35.94 17.49 0.14
C SER A 758 -37.40 17.65 0.58
N LEU A 759 -37.70 18.68 1.39
CA LEU A 759 -39.07 19.02 1.78
C LEU A 759 -39.92 19.43 0.55
N LEU A 760 -39.39 20.24 -0.36
CA LEU A 760 -40.10 20.62 -1.58
C LEU A 760 -40.29 19.43 -2.54
N ALA A 761 -39.31 18.53 -2.68
CA ALA A 761 -39.45 17.30 -3.46
C ALA A 761 -40.56 16.37 -2.92
N MET A 762 -40.79 16.37 -1.60
CA MET A 762 -41.89 15.63 -0.96
C MET A 762 -43.25 16.30 -1.18
N LEU A 763 -43.32 17.64 -1.02
CA LEU A 763 -44.57 18.40 -1.07
C LEU A 763 -45.09 18.67 -2.49
N LEU A 764 -44.21 18.68 -3.50
CA LEU A 764 -44.60 18.96 -4.89
C LEU A 764 -45.36 17.77 -5.52
N PRO A 765 -46.30 18.06 -6.45
CA PRO A 765 -46.95 17.03 -7.26
C PRO A 765 -45.93 16.31 -8.16
N GLN A 766 -46.31 15.13 -8.66
CA GLN A 766 -45.50 14.39 -9.64
C GLN A 766 -45.21 15.24 -10.88
N GLY A 767 -43.98 15.19 -11.38
CA GLY A 767 -43.54 15.98 -12.53
C GLY A 767 -42.12 16.55 -12.42
N PRO A 768 -41.68 17.33 -13.42
CA PRO A 768 -40.29 17.78 -13.55
C PRO A 768 -39.85 18.73 -12.44
N ALA A 769 -40.77 19.49 -11.81
CA ALA A 769 -40.44 20.39 -10.71
C ALA A 769 -39.98 19.64 -9.45
N ALA A 770 -40.66 18.54 -9.10
CA ALA A 770 -40.28 17.69 -7.97
C ALA A 770 -38.97 16.94 -8.24
N LEU A 771 -38.75 16.48 -9.48
CA LEU A 771 -37.46 15.91 -9.90
C LEU A 771 -36.32 16.95 -9.83
N ALA A 772 -36.55 18.19 -10.27
CA ALA A 772 -35.57 19.27 -10.14
C ALA A 772 -35.22 19.58 -8.68
N MET A 773 -36.18 19.51 -7.76
CA MET A 773 -35.88 19.63 -6.32
C MET A 773 -35.05 18.45 -5.80
N LEU A 774 -35.34 17.21 -6.23
CA LEU A 774 -34.52 16.04 -5.89
C LEU A 774 -33.08 16.16 -6.41
N ILE A 775 -32.87 16.60 -7.66
CA ILE A 775 -31.53 16.88 -8.22
C ILE A 775 -30.79 17.93 -7.35
N LEU A 776 -31.51 18.96 -6.87
CA LEU A 776 -30.93 19.99 -6.00
C LEU A 776 -30.67 19.52 -4.55
N VAL A 777 -31.23 18.39 -4.08
CA VAL A 777 -30.77 17.77 -2.82
C VAL A 777 -29.29 17.41 -2.95
N LEU A 778 -28.90 16.71 -4.02
CA LEU A 778 -27.51 16.31 -4.23
C LEU A 778 -26.58 17.51 -4.49
N PHE A 779 -27.07 18.59 -5.11
CA PHE A 779 -26.32 19.86 -5.19
C PHE A 779 -25.92 20.37 -3.79
N PHE A 780 -26.90 20.47 -2.88
CA PHE A 780 -26.69 20.99 -1.54
C PHE A 780 -26.03 19.99 -0.57
N GLU A 781 -26.13 18.70 -0.84
CA GLU A 781 -25.45 17.63 -0.11
C GLU A 781 -23.93 17.62 -0.36
N SER A 782 -23.53 17.97 -1.58
CA SER A 782 -22.19 17.76 -2.15
C SER A 782 -20.99 18.20 -1.30
N ALA A 783 -21.07 19.40 -0.73
CA ALA A 783 -19.98 20.07 -0.02
C ALA A 783 -20.00 19.84 1.49
N ILE A 784 -21.05 19.21 2.04
CA ILE A 784 -21.21 19.05 3.48
C ILE A 784 -20.10 18.13 4.03
N PHE A 785 -19.86 16.97 3.42
CA PHE A 785 -18.79 16.04 3.81
C PHE A 785 -17.39 16.70 3.94
N PRO A 786 -16.78 17.23 2.85
CA PRO A 786 -15.43 17.80 2.93
C PRO A 786 -15.33 19.00 3.87
N THR A 787 -16.38 19.84 3.92
CA THR A 787 -16.41 21.02 4.79
C THR A 787 -16.51 20.62 6.26
N LEU A 788 -17.38 19.66 6.60
CA LEU A 788 -17.55 19.15 7.95
C LEU A 788 -16.28 18.44 8.44
N PHE A 789 -15.65 17.61 7.60
CA PHE A 789 -14.41 16.92 7.94
C PHE A 789 -13.28 17.92 8.28
N ALA A 790 -13.04 18.91 7.43
CA ALA A 790 -12.04 19.95 7.67
C ALA A 790 -12.36 20.81 8.91
N MET A 791 -13.64 21.13 9.16
CA MET A 791 -14.08 21.86 10.36
C MET A 791 -13.87 21.05 11.65
N ILE A 792 -14.05 19.72 11.65
CA ILE A 792 -13.86 18.86 12.83
C ILE A 792 -12.38 18.76 13.22
N LEU A 793 -11.47 18.60 12.24
CA LEU A 793 -10.01 18.53 12.45
C LEU A 793 -9.42 19.84 13.01
N ARG A 794 -10.10 20.97 12.81
CA ARG A 794 -9.57 22.30 13.11
C ARG A 794 -9.34 22.50 14.62
N GLY A 795 -8.09 22.81 14.98
CA GLY A 795 -7.67 22.98 16.38
C GLY A 795 -7.49 21.67 17.17
N GLN A 796 -7.56 20.50 16.52
CA GLN A 796 -7.47 19.21 17.22
C GLN A 796 -6.05 18.77 17.59
N GLY A 797 -5.01 19.40 17.07
CA GLY A 797 -3.61 19.21 17.47
C GLY A 797 -3.15 17.75 17.51
N LYS A 798 -2.53 17.30 18.61
CA LYS A 798 -2.15 15.89 18.86
C LYS A 798 -3.30 14.89 18.77
N HIS A 799 -4.54 15.36 18.84
CA HIS A 799 -5.75 14.56 18.67
C HIS A 799 -6.29 14.57 17.22
N THR A 800 -5.66 15.28 16.27
CA THR A 800 -6.10 15.34 14.86
C THR A 800 -6.19 13.96 14.20
N LYS A 801 -5.25 13.05 14.50
CA LYS A 801 -5.30 11.66 14.00
C LYS A 801 -6.51 10.87 14.55
N PHE A 802 -6.84 11.09 15.83
CA PHE A 802 -8.05 10.52 16.45
C PHE A 802 -9.33 11.18 15.92
N ALA A 803 -9.33 12.49 15.73
CA ALA A 803 -10.46 13.23 15.17
C ALA A 803 -10.77 12.77 13.74
N SER A 804 -9.76 12.55 12.90
CA SER A 804 -9.94 11.92 11.58
C SER A 804 -10.58 10.55 11.71
N THR A 805 -10.02 9.69 12.56
CA THR A 805 -10.54 8.34 12.82
C THR A 805 -12.03 8.37 13.20
N ALA A 806 -12.40 9.18 14.19
CA ALA A 806 -13.78 9.30 14.66
C ALA A 806 -14.73 9.86 13.58
N THR A 807 -14.26 10.79 12.74
CA THR A 807 -15.03 11.31 11.60
C THR A 807 -15.22 10.27 10.50
N THR A 808 -14.21 9.42 10.22
CA THR A 808 -14.37 8.30 9.28
C THR A 808 -15.28 7.20 9.85
N MET A 809 -15.22 6.92 11.16
CA MET A 809 -16.17 6.00 11.82
C MET A 809 -17.63 6.46 11.69
N ALA A 810 -17.86 7.78 11.64
CA ALA A 810 -19.20 8.34 11.47
C ALA A 810 -19.86 7.93 10.12
N ILE A 811 -19.07 7.61 9.09
CA ILE A 811 -19.57 7.19 7.77
C ILE A 811 -20.43 5.90 7.86
N SER A 812 -20.27 5.12 8.93
CA SER A 812 -21.15 3.98 9.26
C SER A 812 -22.64 4.31 9.46
N GLY A 813 -23.04 5.59 9.48
CA GLY A 813 -24.46 6.00 9.39
C GLY A 813 -25.17 5.43 8.15
N GLY A 814 -24.43 5.17 7.07
CA GLY A 814 -24.90 4.48 5.88
C GLY A 814 -25.40 3.04 6.10
N ALA A 815 -25.03 2.38 7.20
CA ALA A 815 -25.52 1.04 7.56
C ALA A 815 -26.86 1.06 8.32
N VAL A 816 -27.33 2.23 8.76
CA VAL A 816 -28.45 2.34 9.71
C VAL A 816 -29.63 3.06 9.08
N TRP A 817 -29.40 4.23 8.49
CA TRP A 817 -30.49 5.07 8.00
C TRP A 817 -31.24 4.52 6.78
N PRO A 818 -30.59 3.88 5.78
CA PRO A 818 -31.30 3.18 4.71
C PRO A 818 -32.22 2.06 5.22
N SER A 819 -31.74 1.28 6.19
CA SER A 819 -32.52 0.20 6.81
C SER A 819 -33.68 0.71 7.66
N VAL A 820 -33.54 1.85 8.34
CA VAL A 820 -34.66 2.56 9.00
C VAL A 820 -35.69 3.07 7.97
N ALA A 821 -35.24 3.72 6.89
CA ALA A 821 -36.11 4.23 5.84
C ALA A 821 -36.86 3.08 5.11
N TYR A 822 -36.24 1.92 4.93
CA TYR A 822 -36.86 0.71 4.38
C TYR A 822 -37.94 0.10 5.29
N GLY A 823 -37.79 0.20 6.61
CA GLY A 823 -38.87 -0.14 7.54
C GLY A 823 -40.10 0.74 7.32
N ILE A 824 -39.90 2.05 7.26
CA ILE A 824 -40.96 3.05 7.09
C ILE A 824 -41.65 2.93 5.71
N ASP A 825 -40.88 2.75 4.63
CA ASP A 825 -41.40 2.50 3.28
C ASP A 825 -42.33 1.27 3.24
N ARG A 826 -41.95 0.17 3.91
CA ARG A 826 -42.78 -1.04 4.03
C ARG A 826 -44.09 -0.84 4.80
N GLU A 827 -44.07 -0.09 5.89
CA GLU A 827 -45.31 0.24 6.64
C GLU A 827 -46.27 1.08 5.78
N HIS A 828 -45.74 1.91 4.87
CA HIS A 828 -46.50 2.75 3.96
C HIS A 828 -46.71 2.11 2.57
N MET A 829 -46.85 0.77 2.52
CA MET A 829 -47.17 -0.02 1.33
C MET A 829 -46.18 0.10 0.16
N GLY A 830 -44.91 0.44 0.42
CA GLY A 830 -43.88 0.66 -0.60
C GLY A 830 -43.94 2.05 -1.25
N ASN A 831 -44.54 3.03 -0.59
CA ASN A 831 -44.58 4.41 -1.07
C ASN A 831 -43.26 5.13 -0.76
N SER A 832 -42.31 5.04 -1.68
CA SER A 832 -40.95 5.56 -1.48
C SER A 832 -40.83 7.08 -1.29
N ARG A 833 -41.91 7.87 -1.46
CA ARG A 833 -41.94 9.27 -1.02
C ARG A 833 -41.75 9.42 0.50
N TYR A 834 -42.07 8.40 1.31
CA TYR A 834 -41.80 8.45 2.75
C TYR A 834 -40.30 8.40 3.10
N SER A 835 -39.43 7.98 2.19
CA SER A 835 -37.97 8.15 2.36
C SER A 835 -37.57 9.63 2.41
N LEU A 836 -38.23 10.51 1.65
CA LEU A 836 -37.98 11.96 1.69
C LEU A 836 -38.36 12.59 3.03
N LEU A 837 -39.34 12.05 3.74
CA LEU A 837 -39.68 12.50 5.10
C LEU A 837 -38.53 12.22 6.06
N VAL A 838 -37.92 11.03 5.98
CA VAL A 838 -36.72 10.68 6.76
C VAL A 838 -35.57 11.64 6.40
N ILE A 839 -35.30 11.83 5.10
CA ILE A 839 -34.25 12.72 4.61
C ILE A 839 -34.43 14.16 5.13
N ALA A 840 -35.64 14.72 5.05
CA ALA A 840 -35.94 16.07 5.52
C ALA A 840 -35.80 16.19 7.05
N VAL A 841 -36.24 15.20 7.83
CA VAL A 841 -36.09 15.20 9.30
C VAL A 841 -34.61 15.14 9.69
N LEU A 842 -33.81 14.31 9.03
CA LEU A 842 -32.37 14.22 9.31
C LEU A 842 -31.63 15.51 8.94
N TYR A 843 -31.93 16.12 7.79
CA TYR A 843 -31.38 17.43 7.45
C TYR A 843 -31.83 18.54 8.42
N ALA A 844 -33.06 18.51 8.93
CA ALA A 844 -33.53 19.44 9.95
C ALA A 844 -32.72 19.31 11.26
N VAL A 845 -32.37 18.10 11.69
CA VAL A 845 -31.48 17.88 12.85
C VAL A 845 -30.07 18.41 12.56
N CYS A 846 -29.54 18.22 11.34
CA CYS A 846 -28.23 18.75 10.95
C CYS A 846 -28.14 20.30 11.01
N ILE A 847 -29.24 21.05 10.81
CA ILE A 847 -29.27 22.53 10.93
C ILE A 847 -28.86 23.01 12.33
N LEU A 848 -29.10 22.20 13.37
CA LEU A 848 -28.74 22.54 14.74
C LEU A 848 -27.23 22.74 14.92
N TRP A 849 -26.40 22.15 14.07
CA TRP A 849 -24.94 22.21 14.20
C TRP A 849 -24.30 23.56 13.79
N PRO A 850 -24.52 24.10 12.57
CA PRO A 850 -24.08 25.45 12.23
C PRO A 850 -24.72 26.52 13.12
N ALA A 851 -25.92 26.27 13.68
CA ALA A 851 -26.53 27.13 14.70
C ALA A 851 -25.74 27.09 16.03
N LEU A 852 -25.43 25.90 16.55
CA LEU A 852 -24.61 25.72 17.76
C LEU A 852 -23.20 26.33 17.59
N LEU A 853 -22.56 26.14 16.45
CA LEU A 853 -21.29 26.80 16.11
C LEU A 853 -21.39 28.33 15.96
N SER A 854 -22.59 28.87 15.70
CA SER A 854 -22.83 30.31 15.63
C SER A 854 -23.05 30.94 17.01
N SER A 855 -23.55 30.16 17.97
CA SER A 855 -24.10 30.62 19.25
C SER A 855 -23.08 31.35 20.16
N THR A 856 -21.84 30.87 20.26
CA THR A 856 -20.83 31.42 21.18
C THR A 856 -19.63 32.00 20.44
N ARG A 857 -19.00 33.02 21.03
CA ARG A 857 -17.76 33.64 20.50
C ARG A 857 -16.60 32.64 20.42
N VAL A 858 -16.53 31.70 21.37
CA VAL A 858 -15.51 30.64 21.44
C VAL A 858 -15.63 29.70 20.25
N LEU A 859 -16.78 29.04 20.04
CA LEU A 859 -16.98 28.12 18.91
C LEU A 859 -16.82 28.81 17.56
N ARG A 860 -17.30 30.05 17.45
CA ARG A 860 -17.14 30.90 16.26
C ARG A 860 -15.66 31.10 15.89
N ARG A 861 -14.84 31.49 16.87
CA ARG A 861 -13.39 31.71 16.73
C ARG A 861 -12.62 30.40 16.48
N TRP A 862 -13.00 29.33 17.14
CA TRP A 862 -12.38 28.01 17.00
C TRP A 862 -12.42 27.53 15.54
N VAL A 863 -13.59 27.66 14.90
CA VAL A 863 -13.87 27.01 13.60
C VAL A 863 -13.62 27.90 12.37
N ASP A 864 -13.71 29.24 12.43
CA ASP A 864 -13.48 30.06 11.22
C ASP A 864 -12.00 30.21 10.86
N PRO A 865 -11.63 30.23 9.56
CA PRO A 865 -10.26 30.49 9.13
C PRO A 865 -9.84 31.94 9.37
N ARG A 866 -10.77 32.91 9.39
CA ARG A 866 -10.49 34.36 9.40
C ARG A 866 -9.57 34.87 10.52
N TRP A 867 -9.44 34.13 11.63
CA TRP A 867 -8.59 34.49 12.76
C TRP A 867 -7.20 33.81 12.78
N SER A 868 -6.82 33.05 11.75
CA SER A 868 -5.47 32.46 11.63
C SER A 868 -4.33 33.46 11.41
N LYS A 869 -4.65 34.72 11.08
CA LYS A 869 -3.75 35.64 10.37
C LYS A 869 -3.43 36.94 11.13
N GLN A 870 -3.93 37.09 12.36
CA GLN A 870 -3.59 38.26 13.17
C GLN A 870 -2.12 38.18 13.60
N ARG A 871 -1.31 39.17 13.21
CA ARG A 871 -0.01 39.39 13.85
C ARG A 871 -0.26 39.65 15.34
N VAL A 872 0.55 39.05 16.21
CA VAL A 872 0.62 39.46 17.61
C VAL A 872 1.27 40.84 17.63
N GLY A 873 0.44 41.88 17.71
CA GLY A 873 0.85 43.27 17.76
C GLY A 873 1.17 43.71 19.19
N ASP A 874 2.15 44.58 19.31
CA ASP A 874 2.72 45.13 20.55
C ASP A 874 1.66 45.54 21.58
N GLY A 875 1.47 44.73 22.63
CA GLY A 875 0.36 44.93 23.57
C GLY A 875 0.29 44.03 24.81
N VAL A 876 1.30 43.17 25.06
CA VAL A 876 1.37 42.34 26.27
C VAL A 876 2.71 42.60 26.97
N GLY A 877 2.66 43.07 28.21
CA GLY A 877 3.85 43.44 28.97
C GLY A 877 4.67 42.23 29.43
N THR A 878 5.96 42.24 29.08
CA THR A 878 7.07 41.56 29.77
C THR A 878 6.75 40.28 30.56
N VAL A 879 6.73 39.14 29.87
CA VAL A 879 7.17 37.87 30.45
C VAL A 879 8.53 37.53 29.82
N GLY A 880 9.47 37.02 30.62
CA GLY A 880 10.91 37.07 30.31
C GLY A 880 11.36 36.28 29.06
N PRO A 881 12.48 36.67 28.44
CA PRO A 881 12.94 36.08 27.18
C PRO A 881 13.53 34.67 27.37
N GLY A 882 12.90 33.69 26.74
CA GLY A 882 13.42 32.34 26.55
C GLY A 882 12.74 31.67 25.35
N LEU A 883 13.51 30.90 24.57
CA LEU A 883 13.06 30.03 23.46
C LEU A 883 12.51 30.70 22.17
N ALA A 884 12.49 32.03 22.05
CA ALA A 884 12.07 32.74 20.82
C ALA A 884 13.24 33.51 20.16
N GLY A 885 14.36 32.81 19.88
CA GLY A 885 15.66 33.43 19.57
C GLY A 885 16.35 32.98 18.28
N ALA A 886 15.62 32.51 17.27
CA ALA A 886 16.15 32.18 15.94
C ALA A 886 15.03 32.24 14.87
N TRP A 887 15.42 32.24 13.59
CA TRP A 887 14.53 32.06 12.42
C TRP A 887 13.50 33.19 12.13
N ALA A 888 13.98 34.43 12.03
CA ALA A 888 13.23 35.54 11.44
C ALA A 888 14.11 36.35 10.46
N GLY A 889 14.48 35.73 9.33
CA GLY A 889 15.26 36.36 8.26
C GLY A 889 14.50 36.35 6.92
N GLU A 890 14.48 37.50 6.26
CA GLU A 890 14.14 37.71 4.84
C GLU A 890 12.80 37.13 4.31
N ALA A 891 11.74 37.95 4.38
CA ALA A 891 10.56 37.82 3.53
C ALA A 891 10.15 39.19 2.96
N PHE A 892 10.04 39.27 1.63
CA PHE A 892 9.91 40.51 0.85
C PHE A 892 8.76 41.43 1.26
N SER A 893 9.06 42.74 1.36
CA SER A 893 8.08 43.81 1.50
C SER A 893 7.67 44.41 0.15
N CYS A 894 6.38 44.36 -0.19
CA CYS A 894 5.80 45.28 -1.18
C CYS A 894 5.12 46.47 -0.47
N PRO A 895 5.22 47.70 -1.01
CA PRO A 895 4.61 48.88 -0.41
C PRO A 895 3.08 48.90 -0.64
N PRO A 896 2.31 49.56 0.25
CA PRO A 896 0.88 49.77 0.05
C PRO A 896 0.62 50.80 -1.07
N ARG A 897 -0.48 50.63 -1.80
CA ARG A 897 -1.10 51.75 -2.54
C ARG A 897 -1.88 52.60 -1.55
N GLY A 898 -1.65 53.91 -1.56
CA GLY A 898 -2.49 54.88 -0.86
C GLY A 898 -3.68 55.32 -1.70
N ASP A 899 -4.66 55.96 -1.06
CA ASP A 899 -5.88 56.44 -1.68
C ASP A 899 -5.68 57.72 -2.51
N ALA A 900 -6.32 57.77 -3.68
CA ALA A 900 -6.60 58.96 -4.49
C ALA A 900 -7.76 58.65 -5.47
#